data_AF-A0AAJ6MU28-F1
#
_entry.id   AF-A0AAJ6MU28-F1
#
_cell.length_a   1.000
_cell.length_b   1.000
_cell.length_c   1.000
_cell.angle_alpha   90.00
_cell.angle_beta   90.00
_cell.angle_gamma   90.00
#
_symmetry.space_group_name_H-M   'P 1'
#
loop_
_entity.id
_entity.type
_entity.pdbx_description
1 polymer ?
#
loop_
_entity_poly.entity_id
_entity_poly.type
_entity_poly.pdbx_seq_one_letter_code
_entity_poly.pdbx_strand_id
1 'polypeptide(L)'
;MRNFLSAALLGLCMAVASVQAADPLNRETVQQNLDKIAERKLPEADQKALQQVFEQTLGLIGNQEDNERKLADLKQQLTDAPKQTLEAQRELSRLKSTPVIPVTQRYATLSVPQLEQIFSERTTEQGELQKALSDANSLIITAQTRPERAQTEISASQNRIQQINGILKLGKNDGKALTADTRNQLVAEQASIGALINLRRQELAGNSTLQDLGNARHDLVLEKTTRLDQEIQDLQTLINQKRLAQSQETVTKQSLEAQKAGGSSVLATESATNVKLSDYLLRSTDRLNELTQQNLKTRQQLDSVTQSDQALDEQISVLKGSLLLSKILYKQKQALPHLKVDRDLADEIADIRLYQFEVNQQREAISNPAAYVDNLLANQAQDQNTPQLRKSLLELAVTRSDLLERLNRELSALLNESITLQLNQKQLLSTAQSLRATLDEQMFWIPSNKPLDDEWFKAVPRRLENQVTTLPWASSVSELTDGLVQRPLLFLPLLLVIGLLQWKRAFLYQKLNAVHQDIGHFKRDRQWHTPAAILINILLAMPMALGLALCGYALLIDARGQNAGLGAAMLQIAQAWLVFYTAYRILAPGGVAELHFRWERAQVAFLQGWVRRLGFVVLALVSVVAVAELQPSALADDVLGIAVVLTCYALMAWLLGRLLISSPTHKSASLFRRAIGLLFTALPIALFVAVCFGYYYTALKLTDRLIDTLYLLMIWLVIEAAFVRGLSVAARRLAYQRALAKRQLAKDSGEGEPVAEEPTLDIEQVNQQSLRLVRLALLAGFIGALYWVWSDLISVFAYLDNITLYEYTSGTGAAMSMVPISLSDFIGAAMIIGITIVLAGNLPGLLEVLVLSKLNLAQGSAYATTTLLSYVIAGVGFVSTLSTLGVSWDKLQWLVAALSLGIGFGMQEIFANFISGIMILFERPVRIGDTITIGNLSGTVSKIRIRATTITDFDRKDIIVPNKTFITGQLINWSLTDTITRVTLKLGVDYGSDLDLVRTLLLKAARDNPRVLKEPEPLVYFLNFGESTLDHELRMHVRDLGDRNPVLDEINRFINKEFKRQNINISFRQMEIYLKNTTGKEYKLVPAEPGESTGTLQPAATPAQAEPPSTPRVVDAPQPPPSKLD
;
A
#
# COMPACT_ATOMS: atom_id res chain seq x y z
N MET A 1 29.43 64.59 -60.47
CA MET A 1 28.79 63.25 -60.59
C MET A 1 28.66 62.47 -59.27
N ARG A 2 29.64 62.44 -58.35
CA ARG A 2 29.61 61.51 -57.18
C ARG A 2 28.45 61.70 -56.18
N ASN A 3 27.89 62.91 -56.05
CA ASN A 3 26.81 63.21 -55.10
C ASN A 3 25.39 62.87 -55.64
N PHE A 4 25.22 62.77 -56.96
CA PHE A 4 23.92 62.40 -57.56
C PHE A 4 23.64 60.90 -57.42
N LEU A 5 24.67 60.06 -57.54
CA LEU A 5 24.58 58.61 -57.32
C LEU A 5 24.25 58.24 -55.87
N SER A 6 24.76 58.99 -54.90
CA SER A 6 24.46 58.76 -53.47
C SER A 6 23.03 59.18 -53.11
N ALA A 7 22.53 60.28 -53.67
CA ALA A 7 21.11 60.66 -53.55
C ALA A 7 20.18 59.62 -54.21
N ALA A 8 20.55 59.09 -55.39
CA ALA A 8 19.77 58.07 -56.09
C ALA A 8 19.70 56.74 -55.30
N LEU A 9 20.80 56.28 -54.69
CA LEU A 9 20.77 55.08 -53.83
C LEU A 9 19.95 55.29 -52.56
N LEU A 10 20.02 56.46 -51.91
CA LEU A 10 19.16 56.77 -50.77
C LEU A 10 17.66 56.82 -51.16
N GLY A 11 17.34 57.31 -52.36
CA GLY A 11 16.01 57.22 -52.93
C GLY A 11 15.53 55.79 -53.14
N LEU A 12 16.37 54.90 -53.69
CA LEU A 12 16.02 53.48 -53.85
C LEU A 12 15.88 52.74 -52.51
N CYS A 13 16.67 53.07 -51.49
CA CYS A 13 16.54 52.44 -50.16
C CYS A 13 15.32 52.95 -49.37
N MET A 14 14.79 54.14 -49.69
CA MET A 14 13.49 54.61 -49.18
C MET A 14 12.29 53.97 -49.88
N ALA A 15 12.49 53.32 -51.03
CA ALA A 15 11.51 52.44 -51.66
C ALA A 15 11.43 51.08 -50.94
N VAL A 16 11.27 51.10 -49.61
CA VAL A 16 10.63 50.00 -48.90
C VAL A 16 9.23 49.89 -49.50
N ALA A 17 9.02 48.86 -50.32
CA ALA A 17 7.70 48.54 -50.80
C ALA A 17 6.79 48.40 -49.58
N SER A 18 5.82 49.30 -49.44
CA SER A 18 4.69 49.08 -48.55
C SER A 18 4.12 47.73 -48.94
N VAL A 19 4.27 46.74 -48.06
CA VAL A 19 3.46 45.52 -48.14
C VAL A 19 2.04 46.04 -48.11
N GLN A 20 1.36 46.01 -49.26
CA GLN A 20 -0.03 46.42 -49.34
C GLN A 20 -0.75 45.63 -48.26
N ALA A 21 -1.51 46.32 -47.42
CA ALA A 21 -2.44 45.64 -46.55
C ALA A 21 -3.30 44.79 -47.47
N ALA A 22 -3.20 43.47 -47.35
CA ALA A 22 -4.16 42.58 -47.98
C ALA A 22 -5.52 43.00 -47.45
N ASP A 23 -6.52 43.14 -48.33
CA ASP A 23 -7.86 43.55 -47.92
C ASP A 23 -8.31 42.68 -46.74
N PRO A 24 -8.89 43.29 -45.68
CA PRO A 24 -9.19 42.58 -44.45
C PRO A 24 -10.05 41.36 -44.77
N LEU A 25 -9.55 40.17 -44.41
CA LEU A 25 -10.10 38.88 -44.82
C LEU A 25 -11.46 38.66 -44.15
N ASN A 26 -12.50 39.23 -44.75
CA ASN A 26 -13.79 39.41 -44.11
C ASN A 26 -14.44 38.05 -43.77
N ARG A 27 -14.92 37.92 -42.53
CA ARG A 27 -15.49 36.67 -41.98
C ARG A 27 -16.57 36.07 -42.88
N GLU A 28 -17.41 36.92 -43.46
CA GLU A 28 -18.47 36.53 -44.39
C GLU A 28 -17.94 35.85 -45.67
N THR A 29 -16.80 36.30 -46.21
CA THR A 29 -16.23 35.71 -47.43
C THR A 29 -15.53 34.39 -47.16
N VAL A 30 -14.97 34.19 -45.96
CA VAL A 30 -14.43 32.88 -45.53
C VAL A 30 -15.58 31.90 -45.28
N GLN A 31 -16.66 32.32 -44.61
CA GLN A 31 -17.86 31.49 -44.43
C GLN A 31 -18.47 31.07 -45.78
N GLN A 32 -18.67 32.02 -46.71
CA GLN A 32 -19.18 31.71 -48.05
C GLN A 32 -18.26 30.80 -48.88
N ASN A 33 -16.97 30.68 -48.53
CA ASN A 33 -16.06 29.71 -49.15
C ASN A 33 -16.11 28.33 -48.48
N LEU A 34 -16.35 28.27 -47.17
CA LEU A 34 -16.64 27.03 -46.42
C LEU A 34 -17.94 26.39 -46.94
N ASP A 35 -19.01 27.17 -47.03
CA ASP A 35 -20.34 26.71 -47.47
C ASP A 35 -20.32 26.16 -48.92
N LYS A 36 -19.36 26.63 -49.75
CA LYS A 36 -19.21 26.25 -51.17
C LYS A 36 -18.16 25.17 -51.44
N ILE A 37 -17.59 24.51 -50.43
CA ILE A 37 -16.63 23.40 -50.64
C ILE A 37 -17.21 22.31 -51.53
N ALA A 38 -18.49 21.95 -51.33
CA ALA A 38 -19.19 20.93 -52.11
C ALA A 38 -19.27 21.26 -53.62
N GLU A 39 -19.26 22.55 -53.98
CA GLU A 39 -19.28 23.01 -55.38
C GLU A 39 -17.93 22.82 -56.09
N ARG A 40 -16.82 22.77 -55.34
CA ARG A 40 -15.43 22.75 -55.88
C ARG A 40 -15.00 21.41 -56.51
N LYS A 41 -15.81 20.34 -56.44
CA LYS A 41 -15.57 19.01 -57.08
C LYS A 41 -14.21 18.35 -56.76
N LEU A 42 -13.69 18.57 -55.54
CA LEU A 42 -12.43 17.96 -55.06
C LEU A 42 -12.62 16.53 -54.54
N PRO A 43 -11.56 15.70 -54.42
CA PRO A 43 -11.60 14.44 -53.69
C PRO A 43 -12.01 14.62 -52.21
N GLU A 44 -12.67 13.63 -51.60
CA GLU A 44 -13.23 13.75 -50.25
C GLU A 44 -12.18 14.08 -49.16
N ALA A 45 -10.97 13.54 -49.29
CA ALA A 45 -9.86 13.86 -48.38
C ALA A 45 -9.40 15.33 -48.51
N ASP A 46 -9.33 15.85 -49.73
CA ASP A 46 -8.96 17.25 -49.99
C ASP A 46 -10.08 18.22 -49.57
N GLN A 47 -11.35 17.82 -49.71
CA GLN A 47 -12.49 18.58 -49.18
C GLN A 47 -12.40 18.71 -47.65
N LYS A 48 -12.15 17.62 -46.93
CA LYS A 48 -11.98 17.63 -45.46
C LYS A 48 -10.78 18.46 -45.01
N ALA A 49 -9.65 18.37 -45.71
CA ALA A 49 -8.48 19.20 -45.43
C ALA A 49 -8.76 20.70 -45.68
N LEU A 50 -9.47 21.04 -46.76
CA LEU A 50 -9.85 22.42 -47.08
C LEU A 50 -10.90 22.98 -46.10
N GLN A 51 -11.85 22.15 -45.66
CA GLN A 51 -12.81 22.48 -44.61
C GLN A 51 -12.07 22.87 -43.31
N GLN A 52 -11.14 22.02 -42.87
CA GLN A 52 -10.33 22.28 -41.67
C GLN A 52 -9.51 23.58 -41.77
N VAL A 53 -8.97 23.90 -42.96
CA VAL A 53 -8.26 25.18 -43.20
C VAL A 53 -9.20 26.38 -43.06
N PHE A 54 -10.43 26.33 -43.61
CA PHE A 54 -11.38 27.43 -43.46
C PHE A 54 -11.96 27.55 -42.04
N GLU A 55 -12.25 26.44 -41.37
CA GLU A 55 -12.66 26.43 -39.95
C GLU A 55 -11.57 27.03 -39.04
N GLN A 56 -10.31 26.65 -39.24
CA GLN A 56 -9.17 27.26 -38.54
C GLN A 56 -9.02 28.76 -38.88
N THR A 57 -9.23 29.15 -40.13
CA THR A 57 -9.19 30.57 -40.55
C THR A 57 -10.30 31.39 -39.88
N LEU A 58 -11.53 30.87 -39.79
CA LEU A 58 -12.64 31.49 -39.06
C LEU A 58 -12.35 31.60 -37.56
N GLY A 59 -11.74 30.57 -36.96
CA GLY A 59 -11.29 30.62 -35.56
C GLY A 59 -10.21 31.68 -35.31
N LEU A 60 -9.26 31.85 -36.23
CA LEU A 60 -8.23 32.89 -36.15
C LEU A 60 -8.81 34.31 -36.28
N ILE A 61 -9.80 34.51 -37.16
CA ILE A 61 -10.55 35.77 -37.28
C ILE A 61 -11.35 36.05 -35.99
N GLY A 62 -12.05 35.06 -35.43
CA GLY A 62 -12.75 35.19 -34.15
C GLY A 62 -11.81 35.57 -33.00
N ASN A 63 -10.64 34.93 -32.92
CA ASN A 63 -9.59 35.28 -31.97
C ASN A 63 -9.06 36.72 -32.16
N GLN A 64 -9.04 37.24 -33.40
CA GLN A 64 -8.70 38.64 -33.66
C GLN A 64 -9.79 39.58 -33.12
N GLU A 65 -11.05 39.35 -33.49
CA GLU A 65 -12.20 40.13 -33.02
C GLU A 65 -12.26 40.19 -31.47
N ASP A 66 -12.07 39.06 -30.80
CA ASP A 66 -12.11 38.99 -29.33
C ASP A 66 -10.90 39.63 -28.66
N ASN A 67 -9.71 39.61 -29.29
CA ASN A 67 -8.55 40.34 -28.78
C ASN A 67 -8.70 41.86 -28.97
N GLU A 68 -9.34 42.31 -30.06
CA GLU A 68 -9.66 43.71 -30.30
C GLU A 68 -10.76 44.23 -29.34
N ARG A 69 -11.78 43.41 -29.03
CA ARG A 69 -12.76 43.70 -27.97
C ARG A 69 -12.11 43.86 -26.60
N LYS A 70 -11.32 42.87 -26.16
CA LYS A 70 -10.56 42.93 -24.90
C LYS A 70 -9.64 44.17 -24.83
N LEU A 71 -9.06 44.58 -25.96
CA LEU A 71 -8.24 45.80 -26.04
C LEU A 71 -9.07 47.08 -25.90
N ALA A 72 -10.32 47.10 -26.35
CA ALA A 72 -11.25 48.22 -26.12
C ALA A 72 -11.69 48.27 -24.64
N ASP A 73 -12.13 47.15 -24.08
CA ASP A 73 -12.56 47.03 -22.68
C ASP A 73 -11.43 47.44 -21.71
N LEU A 74 -10.21 46.96 -21.97
CA LEU A 74 -9.01 47.33 -21.22
C LEU A 74 -8.69 48.84 -21.32
N LYS A 75 -8.84 49.45 -22.50
CA LYS A 75 -8.63 50.91 -22.66
C LYS A 75 -9.64 51.71 -21.85
N GLN A 76 -10.90 51.27 -21.79
CA GLN A 76 -11.91 51.88 -20.94
C GLN A 76 -11.53 51.71 -19.45
N GLN A 77 -11.22 50.49 -19.02
CA GLN A 77 -10.79 50.21 -17.64
C GLN A 77 -9.58 51.05 -17.22
N LEU A 78 -8.59 51.22 -18.09
CA LEU A 78 -7.41 52.06 -17.85
C LEU A 78 -7.71 53.57 -17.81
N THR A 79 -8.80 54.00 -18.44
CA THR A 79 -9.27 55.39 -18.39
C THR A 79 -10.01 55.68 -17.09
N ASP A 80 -10.82 54.74 -16.61
CA ASP A 80 -11.55 54.86 -15.34
C ASP A 80 -10.70 54.60 -14.10
N ALA A 81 -9.65 53.77 -14.21
CA ALA A 81 -8.84 53.32 -13.07
C ALA A 81 -8.26 54.47 -12.21
N PRO A 82 -7.63 55.53 -12.76
CA PRO A 82 -7.07 56.63 -11.95
C PRO A 82 -8.12 57.34 -11.08
N LYS A 83 -9.35 57.49 -11.60
CA LYS A 83 -10.46 58.09 -10.87
C LYS A 83 -10.89 57.20 -9.70
N GLN A 84 -11.09 55.90 -9.97
CA GLN A 84 -11.47 54.93 -8.94
C GLN A 84 -10.40 54.76 -7.86
N THR A 85 -9.11 54.79 -8.23
CA THR A 85 -7.97 54.80 -7.30
C THR A 85 -8.03 56.00 -6.35
N LEU A 86 -8.27 57.20 -6.89
CA LEU A 86 -8.38 58.43 -6.11
C LEU A 86 -9.61 58.43 -5.19
N GLU A 87 -10.74 57.89 -5.66
CA GLU A 87 -11.98 57.74 -4.87
C GLU A 87 -11.76 56.75 -3.71
N ALA A 88 -11.13 55.60 -3.97
CA ALA A 88 -10.83 54.60 -2.94
C ALA A 88 -9.83 55.13 -1.89
N GLN A 89 -8.76 55.81 -2.31
CA GLN A 89 -7.79 56.45 -1.40
C GLN A 89 -8.43 57.54 -0.52
N ARG A 90 -9.37 58.32 -1.09
CA ARG A 90 -10.14 59.32 -0.33
C ARG A 90 -11.07 58.67 0.70
N GLU A 91 -11.77 57.60 0.34
CA GLU A 91 -12.63 56.88 1.27
C GLU A 91 -11.82 56.19 2.38
N LEU A 92 -10.70 55.56 2.05
CA LEU A 92 -9.75 54.98 3.01
C LEU A 92 -9.20 56.03 3.98
N SER A 93 -8.82 57.21 3.48
CA SER A 93 -8.36 58.33 4.30
C SER A 93 -9.46 58.84 5.23
N ARG A 94 -10.71 58.94 4.74
CA ARG A 94 -11.89 59.32 5.53
C ARG A 94 -12.23 58.30 6.60
N LEU A 95 -12.12 57.00 6.31
CA LEU A 95 -12.29 55.94 7.31
C LEU A 95 -11.22 56.05 8.39
N LYS A 96 -9.93 56.10 8.00
CA LYS A 96 -8.80 56.23 8.93
C LYS A 96 -8.86 57.50 9.81
N SER A 97 -9.41 58.61 9.31
CA SER A 97 -9.63 59.82 10.11
C SER A 97 -10.94 59.81 10.94
N THR A 98 -11.86 58.89 10.69
CA THR A 98 -13.12 58.77 11.46
C THR A 98 -12.88 57.88 12.70
N PRO A 99 -12.98 58.43 13.92
CA PRO A 99 -12.84 57.64 15.14
C PRO A 99 -13.98 56.63 15.28
N VAL A 100 -13.66 55.39 15.64
CA VAL A 100 -14.65 54.34 15.89
C VAL A 100 -15.30 54.61 17.25
N ILE A 101 -16.63 54.79 17.26
CA ILE A 101 -17.41 54.87 18.49
C ILE A 101 -17.56 53.45 19.04
N PRO A 102 -17.19 53.17 20.31
CA PRO A 102 -17.30 51.84 20.88
C PRO A 102 -18.74 51.29 20.80
N VAL A 103 -18.88 50.05 20.35
CA VAL A 103 -20.16 49.34 20.23
C VAL A 103 -20.93 49.34 21.56
N THR A 104 -20.21 49.21 22.67
CA THR A 104 -20.71 49.28 24.05
C THR A 104 -21.39 50.61 24.38
N GLN A 105 -20.99 51.72 23.75
CA GLN A 105 -21.66 53.02 23.85
C GLN A 105 -22.79 53.14 22.82
N ARG A 106 -22.53 52.73 21.57
CA ARG A 106 -23.45 52.85 20.42
C ARG A 106 -24.76 52.09 20.60
N TYR A 107 -24.71 50.92 21.26
CA TYR A 107 -25.85 50.01 21.41
C TYR A 107 -26.15 49.65 22.88
N ALA A 108 -25.69 50.48 23.82
CA ALA A 108 -25.85 50.30 25.27
C ALA A 108 -27.30 49.96 25.69
N THR A 109 -28.28 50.62 25.07
CA THR A 109 -29.71 50.53 25.42
C THR A 109 -30.49 49.42 24.72
N LEU A 110 -29.92 48.75 23.71
CA LEU A 110 -30.64 47.71 22.94
C LEU A 110 -30.81 46.40 23.73
N SER A 111 -31.90 45.68 23.45
CA SER A 111 -32.15 44.34 23.97
C SER A 111 -31.30 43.28 23.24
N VAL A 112 -31.10 42.12 23.86
CA VAL A 112 -30.31 41.02 23.30
C VAL A 112 -30.80 40.59 21.90
N PRO A 113 -32.10 40.38 21.63
CA PRO A 113 -32.57 40.04 20.27
C PRO A 113 -32.31 41.12 19.21
N GLN A 114 -32.29 42.40 19.59
CA GLN A 114 -31.95 43.50 18.68
C GLN A 114 -30.46 43.53 18.35
N LEU A 115 -29.60 43.20 19.32
CA LEU A 115 -28.16 43.04 19.09
C LEU A 115 -27.86 41.83 18.20
N GLU A 116 -28.58 40.72 18.40
CA GLU A 116 -28.47 39.49 17.59
C GLU A 116 -28.86 39.73 16.12
N GLN A 117 -29.92 40.51 15.87
CA GLN A 117 -30.28 40.92 14.50
C GLN A 117 -29.15 41.75 13.85
N ILE A 118 -28.63 42.77 14.54
CA ILE A 118 -27.54 43.61 14.03
C ILE A 118 -26.26 42.77 13.79
N PHE A 119 -25.96 41.82 14.68
CA PHE A 119 -24.86 40.88 14.50
C PHE A 119 -25.03 40.02 13.24
N SER A 120 -26.23 39.52 12.97
CA SER A 120 -26.53 38.76 11.73
C SER A 120 -26.41 39.62 10.46
N GLU A 121 -26.86 40.87 10.51
CA GLU A 121 -26.72 41.84 9.42
C GLU A 121 -25.23 42.13 9.12
N ARG A 122 -24.44 42.44 10.16
CA ARG A 122 -22.99 42.67 10.04
C ARG A 122 -22.22 41.43 9.57
N THR A 123 -22.60 40.23 10.02
CA THR A 123 -22.01 38.97 9.54
C THR A 123 -22.31 38.71 8.06
N THR A 124 -23.40 39.25 7.52
CA THR A 124 -23.73 39.15 6.09
C THR A 124 -22.90 40.16 5.28
N GLU A 125 -22.80 41.40 5.75
CA GLU A 125 -21.91 42.44 5.18
C GLU A 125 -20.44 42.00 5.15
N GLN A 126 -19.99 41.21 6.14
CA GLN A 126 -18.66 40.63 6.20
C GLN A 126 -18.35 39.73 5.01
N GLY A 127 -19.32 38.88 4.59
CA GLY A 127 -19.17 38.01 3.43
C GLY A 127 -19.06 38.78 2.10
N GLU A 128 -19.79 39.89 1.96
CA GLU A 128 -19.66 40.76 0.78
C GLU A 128 -18.31 41.47 0.72
N LEU A 129 -17.78 41.95 1.86
CA LEU A 129 -16.45 42.54 1.93
C LEU A 129 -15.33 41.50 1.73
N GLN A 130 -15.46 40.28 2.27
CA GLN A 130 -14.52 39.17 2.00
C GLN A 130 -14.43 38.88 0.48
N LYS A 131 -15.57 38.84 -0.21
CA LYS A 131 -15.60 38.69 -1.67
C LYS A 131 -14.91 39.85 -2.38
N ALA A 132 -15.23 41.09 -2.03
CA ALA A 132 -14.60 42.28 -2.62
C ALA A 132 -13.08 42.34 -2.36
N LEU A 133 -12.61 41.80 -1.23
CA LEU A 133 -11.18 41.67 -0.93
C LEU A 133 -10.51 40.61 -1.83
N SER A 134 -11.23 39.53 -2.16
CA SER A 134 -10.79 38.54 -3.14
C SER A 134 -10.68 39.12 -4.56
N ASP A 135 -11.69 39.88 -4.98
CA ASP A 135 -11.71 40.58 -6.28
C ASP A 135 -10.59 41.64 -6.39
N ALA A 136 -10.18 42.25 -5.27
CA ALA A 136 -9.02 43.14 -5.22
C ALA A 136 -7.69 42.35 -5.25
N ASN A 137 -7.58 41.25 -4.52
CA ASN A 137 -6.40 40.39 -4.48
C ASN A 137 -6.10 39.76 -5.86
N SER A 138 -7.09 39.19 -6.55
CA SER A 138 -6.90 38.60 -7.89
C SER A 138 -6.45 39.64 -8.92
N LEU A 139 -6.92 40.89 -8.79
CA LEU A 139 -6.47 42.01 -9.63
C LEU A 139 -5.00 42.41 -9.33
N ILE A 140 -4.59 42.44 -8.05
CA ILE A 140 -3.19 42.65 -7.65
C ILE A 140 -2.29 41.51 -8.16
N ILE A 141 -2.69 40.25 -7.96
CA ILE A 141 -1.97 39.06 -8.43
C ILE A 141 -1.84 39.09 -9.96
N THR A 142 -2.93 39.42 -10.66
CA THR A 142 -2.90 39.60 -12.11
C THR A 142 -1.92 40.69 -12.52
N ALA A 143 -1.93 41.86 -11.89
CA ALA A 143 -1.00 42.95 -12.20
C ALA A 143 0.47 42.63 -11.85
N GLN A 144 0.74 41.81 -10.84
CA GLN A 144 2.10 41.37 -10.51
C GLN A 144 2.64 40.32 -11.50
N THR A 145 1.78 39.45 -12.03
CA THR A 145 2.17 38.32 -12.89
C THR A 145 2.05 38.59 -14.40
N ARG A 146 1.23 39.58 -14.79
CA ARG A 146 1.02 40.03 -16.16
C ARG A 146 2.30 40.46 -16.89
N PRO A 147 3.30 41.12 -16.28
CA PRO A 147 4.52 41.52 -16.99
C PRO A 147 5.32 40.36 -17.57
N GLU A 148 5.49 39.26 -16.82
CA GLU A 148 6.20 38.07 -17.29
C GLU A 148 5.38 37.34 -18.37
N ARG A 149 4.09 37.09 -18.11
CA ARG A 149 3.17 36.47 -19.09
C ARG A 149 3.18 37.21 -20.43
N ALA A 150 2.99 38.52 -20.40
CA ALA A 150 2.95 39.36 -21.59
C ALA A 150 4.30 39.38 -22.34
N GLN A 151 5.45 39.40 -21.64
CA GLN A 151 6.75 39.32 -22.29
C GLN A 151 6.99 37.98 -23.00
N THR A 152 6.70 36.86 -22.32
CA THR A 152 6.85 35.52 -22.89
C THR A 152 5.93 35.33 -24.09
N GLU A 153 4.63 35.66 -23.97
CA GLU A 153 3.69 35.59 -25.09
C GLU A 153 4.12 36.49 -26.26
N ILE A 154 4.46 37.76 -26.03
CA ILE A 154 4.91 38.67 -27.09
C ILE A 154 6.16 38.11 -27.80
N SER A 155 7.11 37.51 -27.07
CA SER A 155 8.31 36.92 -27.67
C SER A 155 8.00 35.71 -28.56
N ALA A 156 7.13 34.80 -28.11
CA ALA A 156 6.69 33.64 -28.88
C ALA A 156 5.87 34.07 -30.12
N SER A 157 4.95 35.02 -29.94
CA SER A 157 4.17 35.65 -31.00
C SER A 157 5.04 36.34 -32.05
N GLN A 158 6.10 37.05 -31.65
CA GLN A 158 7.04 37.68 -32.58
C GLN A 158 7.84 36.64 -33.37
N ASN A 159 8.34 35.59 -32.71
CA ASN A 159 9.03 34.48 -33.38
C ASN A 159 8.11 33.77 -34.38
N ARG A 160 6.83 33.55 -34.03
CA ARG A 160 5.83 32.97 -34.92
C ARG A 160 5.53 33.88 -36.12
N ILE A 161 5.38 35.19 -35.91
CA ILE A 161 5.24 36.16 -37.01
C ILE A 161 6.47 36.15 -37.92
N GLN A 162 7.69 35.98 -37.41
CA GLN A 162 8.89 35.86 -38.26
C GLN A 162 8.87 34.57 -39.11
N GLN A 163 8.44 33.43 -38.54
CA GLN A 163 8.25 32.18 -39.29
C GLN A 163 7.20 32.34 -40.41
N ILE A 164 6.03 32.90 -40.09
CA ILE A 164 4.94 33.16 -41.05
C ILE A 164 5.44 34.07 -42.19
N ASN A 165 6.13 35.17 -41.87
CA ASN A 165 6.73 36.05 -42.88
C ASN A 165 7.78 35.33 -43.75
N GLY A 166 8.52 34.38 -43.20
CA GLY A 166 9.44 33.53 -43.95
C GLY A 166 8.73 32.64 -44.97
N ILE A 167 7.70 31.90 -44.51
CA ILE A 167 6.87 31.01 -45.34
C ILE A 167 6.17 31.82 -46.46
N LEU A 168 5.57 32.96 -46.13
CA LEU A 168 4.89 33.83 -47.09
C LEU A 168 5.84 34.40 -48.16
N LYS A 169 7.08 34.76 -47.79
CA LYS A 169 8.12 35.24 -48.73
C LYS A 169 8.71 34.13 -49.61
N LEU A 170 8.89 32.93 -49.05
CA LEU A 170 9.40 31.77 -49.80
C LEU A 170 8.34 31.14 -50.72
N GLY A 171 7.05 31.41 -50.48
CA GLY A 171 5.93 30.85 -51.24
C GLY A 171 5.79 29.33 -51.09
N LYS A 172 6.48 28.73 -50.11
CA LYS A 172 6.51 27.29 -49.85
C LYS A 172 6.45 27.00 -48.36
N ASN A 173 5.77 25.90 -48.01
CA ASN A 173 5.79 25.30 -46.68
C ASN A 173 6.15 23.81 -46.84
N ASP A 174 7.13 23.33 -46.08
CA ASP A 174 7.69 21.97 -46.17
C ASP A 174 7.91 21.47 -47.62
N GLY A 175 8.52 22.32 -48.44
CA GLY A 175 8.83 22.06 -49.85
C GLY A 175 7.65 22.17 -50.83
N LYS A 176 6.40 22.06 -50.36
CA LYS A 176 5.18 22.24 -51.15
C LYS A 176 4.90 23.73 -51.41
N ALA A 177 4.29 24.07 -52.54
CA ALA A 177 3.89 25.44 -52.85
C ALA A 177 2.66 25.87 -52.03
N LEU A 178 2.61 27.13 -51.59
CA LEU A 178 1.44 27.69 -50.89
C LEU A 178 0.22 27.79 -51.82
N THR A 179 -0.91 27.24 -51.37
CA THR A 179 -2.22 27.50 -51.99
C THR A 179 -2.75 28.89 -51.58
N ALA A 180 -3.76 29.40 -52.30
CA ALA A 180 -4.40 30.66 -51.92
C ALA A 180 -5.07 30.56 -50.53
N ASP A 181 -5.79 29.47 -50.27
CA ASP A 181 -6.52 29.28 -49.02
C ASP A 181 -5.56 29.13 -47.81
N THR A 182 -4.41 28.45 -47.95
CA THR A 182 -3.38 28.38 -46.89
C THR A 182 -2.60 29.69 -46.71
N ARG A 183 -2.41 30.48 -47.77
CA ARG A 183 -1.90 31.86 -47.64
C ARG A 183 -2.87 32.72 -46.81
N ASN A 184 -4.18 32.61 -47.07
CA ASN A 184 -5.21 33.35 -46.34
C ASN A 184 -5.23 32.97 -44.85
N GLN A 185 -5.12 31.68 -44.53
CA GLN A 185 -4.98 31.19 -43.16
C GLN A 185 -3.77 31.81 -42.44
N LEU A 186 -2.60 31.82 -43.08
CA LEU A 186 -1.37 32.41 -42.51
C LEU A 186 -1.46 33.93 -42.32
N VAL A 187 -2.18 34.64 -43.19
CA VAL A 187 -2.46 36.08 -43.04
C VAL A 187 -3.44 36.34 -41.88
N ALA A 188 -4.50 35.53 -41.74
CA ALA A 188 -5.39 35.58 -40.59
C ALA A 188 -4.66 35.27 -39.27
N GLU A 189 -3.75 34.29 -39.28
CA GLU A 189 -2.88 33.99 -38.13
C GLU A 189 -2.01 35.20 -37.76
N GLN A 190 -1.38 35.83 -38.74
CA GLN A 190 -0.57 37.04 -38.54
C GLN A 190 -1.38 38.22 -37.99
N ALA A 191 -2.61 38.43 -38.46
CA ALA A 191 -3.50 39.48 -37.98
C ALA A 191 -4.00 39.21 -36.54
N SER A 192 -4.41 37.97 -36.24
CA SER A 192 -4.84 37.53 -34.92
C SER A 192 -3.73 37.66 -33.86
N ILE A 193 -2.50 37.26 -34.21
CA ILE A 193 -1.31 37.46 -33.37
C ILE A 193 -0.97 38.96 -33.23
N GLY A 194 -1.19 39.76 -34.28
CA GLY A 194 -1.04 41.22 -34.23
C GLY A 194 -1.97 41.88 -33.21
N ALA A 195 -3.25 41.49 -33.19
CA ALA A 195 -4.22 41.94 -32.18
C ALA A 195 -3.81 41.51 -30.76
N LEU A 196 -3.34 40.26 -30.59
CA LEU A 196 -2.83 39.77 -29.29
C LEU A 196 -1.62 40.59 -28.80
N ILE A 197 -0.63 40.87 -29.66
CA ILE A 197 0.53 41.69 -29.31
C ILE A 197 0.09 43.11 -28.89
N ASN A 198 -0.91 43.69 -29.57
CA ASN A 198 -1.44 45.01 -29.21
C ASN A 198 -2.17 44.99 -27.85
N LEU A 199 -2.96 43.95 -27.57
CA LEU A 199 -3.55 43.70 -26.25
C LEU A 199 -2.47 43.59 -25.17
N ARG A 200 -1.51 42.68 -25.32
CA ARG A 200 -0.43 42.47 -24.33
C ARG A 200 0.46 43.70 -24.12
N ARG A 201 0.68 44.53 -25.16
CA ARG A 201 1.38 45.83 -25.03
C ARG A 201 0.57 46.86 -24.24
N GLN A 202 -0.74 46.95 -24.46
CA GLN A 202 -1.61 47.83 -23.68
C GLN A 202 -1.73 47.36 -22.22
N GLU A 203 -1.79 46.05 -22.00
CA GLU A 203 -1.76 45.42 -20.68
C GLU A 203 -0.48 45.74 -19.89
N LEU A 204 0.68 45.68 -20.56
CA LEU A 204 1.98 46.10 -20.00
C LEU A 204 2.01 47.60 -19.67
N ALA A 205 1.62 48.45 -20.63
CA ALA A 205 1.66 49.90 -20.47
C ALA A 205 0.70 50.41 -19.37
N GLY A 206 -0.43 49.73 -19.18
CA GLY A 206 -1.42 50.02 -18.14
C GLY A 206 -1.20 49.30 -16.81
N ASN A 207 -0.12 48.49 -16.68
CA ASN A 207 0.02 47.57 -15.57
C ASN A 207 0.12 48.27 -14.20
N SER A 208 0.89 49.36 -14.10
CA SER A 208 1.00 50.15 -12.87
C SER A 208 -0.34 50.76 -12.46
N THR A 209 -1.09 51.34 -13.41
CA THR A 209 -2.39 51.96 -13.13
C THR A 209 -3.40 50.97 -12.56
N LEU A 210 -3.37 49.72 -13.03
CA LEU A 210 -4.22 48.64 -12.51
C LEU A 210 -3.69 48.09 -11.18
N GLN A 211 -2.36 48.01 -11.00
CA GLN A 211 -1.75 47.66 -9.72
C GLN A 211 -2.12 48.68 -8.63
N ASP A 212 -2.07 49.98 -8.94
CA ASP A 212 -2.45 51.06 -8.04
C ASP A 212 -3.94 51.03 -7.70
N LEU A 213 -4.81 50.74 -8.68
CA LEU A 213 -6.24 50.50 -8.45
C LEU A 213 -6.49 49.29 -7.54
N GLY A 214 -5.77 48.19 -7.79
CA GLY A 214 -5.83 46.97 -6.98
C GLY A 214 -5.43 47.24 -5.54
N ASN A 215 -4.26 47.85 -5.33
CA ASN A 215 -3.77 48.26 -4.00
C ASN A 215 -4.76 49.18 -3.29
N ALA A 216 -5.27 50.23 -3.96
CA ALA A 216 -6.20 51.18 -3.36
C ALA A 216 -7.56 50.56 -2.99
N ARG A 217 -8.08 49.64 -3.82
CA ARG A 217 -9.28 48.85 -3.50
C ARG A 217 -9.01 47.87 -2.34
N HIS A 218 -7.90 47.14 -2.38
CA HIS A 218 -7.49 46.21 -1.33
C HIS A 218 -7.39 46.91 0.01
N ASP A 219 -6.63 48.01 0.10
CA ASP A 219 -6.41 48.72 1.36
C ASP A 219 -7.70 49.36 1.91
N LEU A 220 -8.60 49.80 1.03
CA LEU A 220 -9.94 50.27 1.39
C LEU A 220 -10.81 49.14 1.96
N VAL A 221 -10.88 48.00 1.27
CA VAL A 221 -11.73 46.87 1.69
C VAL A 221 -11.14 46.23 2.94
N LEU A 222 -9.81 46.07 3.05
CA LEU A 222 -9.13 45.55 4.23
C LEU A 222 -9.38 46.41 5.47
N GLU A 223 -9.37 47.75 5.36
CA GLU A 223 -9.75 48.65 6.46
C GLU A 223 -11.24 48.48 6.83
N LYS A 224 -12.14 48.32 5.84
CA LYS A 224 -13.57 48.07 6.09
C LYS A 224 -13.78 46.72 6.80
N THR A 225 -13.19 45.62 6.31
CA THR A 225 -13.23 44.29 6.93
C THR A 225 -12.65 44.33 8.34
N THR A 226 -11.48 44.94 8.55
CA THR A 226 -10.85 45.01 9.88
C THR A 226 -11.73 45.74 10.90
N ARG A 227 -12.41 46.83 10.49
CA ARG A 227 -13.37 47.55 11.35
C ARG A 227 -14.65 46.76 11.59
N LEU A 228 -15.14 46.07 10.57
CA LEU A 228 -16.35 45.26 10.67
C LEU A 228 -16.14 44.03 11.57
N ASP A 229 -15.01 43.34 11.42
CA ASP A 229 -14.59 42.24 12.29
C ASP A 229 -14.50 42.70 13.76
N GLN A 230 -13.98 43.90 14.02
CA GLN A 230 -13.99 44.48 15.37
C GLN A 230 -15.41 44.84 15.85
N GLU A 231 -16.27 45.43 15.00
CA GLU A 231 -17.67 45.71 15.36
C GLU A 231 -18.43 44.40 15.66
N ILE A 232 -18.18 43.32 14.92
CA ILE A 232 -18.74 41.98 15.15
C ILE A 232 -18.23 41.37 16.47
N GLN A 233 -16.93 41.44 16.76
CA GLN A 233 -16.35 40.94 18.02
C GLN A 233 -16.83 41.73 19.24
N ASP A 234 -16.93 43.05 19.13
CA ASP A 234 -17.46 43.93 20.18
C ASP A 234 -18.97 43.73 20.37
N LEU A 235 -19.75 43.52 19.29
CA LEU A 235 -21.17 43.17 19.35
C LEU A 235 -21.39 41.84 20.07
N GLN A 236 -20.65 40.79 19.69
CA GLN A 236 -20.72 39.50 20.37
C GLN A 236 -20.33 39.63 21.84
N THR A 237 -19.29 40.41 22.15
CA THR A 237 -18.87 40.65 23.53
C THR A 237 -19.95 41.37 24.34
N LEU A 238 -20.66 42.34 23.75
CA LEU A 238 -21.79 43.03 24.38
C LEU A 238 -23.02 42.11 24.56
N ILE A 239 -23.32 41.23 23.60
CA ILE A 239 -24.36 40.19 23.70
C ILE A 239 -24.03 39.24 24.85
N ASN A 240 -22.82 38.69 24.86
CA ASN A 240 -22.32 37.75 25.85
C ASN A 240 -22.37 38.36 27.27
N GLN A 241 -21.90 39.60 27.43
CA GLN A 241 -21.98 40.34 28.70
C GLN A 241 -23.42 40.54 29.17
N LYS A 242 -24.37 40.86 28.27
CA LYS A 242 -25.79 41.02 28.63
C LYS A 242 -26.46 39.70 28.99
N ARG A 243 -26.18 38.59 28.26
CA ARG A 243 -26.65 37.25 28.62
C ARG A 243 -26.11 36.80 29.98
N LEU A 244 -24.80 36.96 30.22
CA LEU A 244 -24.16 36.60 31.49
C LEU A 244 -24.73 37.44 32.66
N ALA A 245 -24.95 38.76 32.46
CA ALA A 245 -25.58 39.61 33.47
C ALA A 245 -27.01 39.15 33.80
N GLN A 246 -27.83 38.80 32.81
CA GLN A 246 -29.19 38.27 33.01
C GLN A 246 -29.18 36.91 33.73
N SER A 247 -28.22 36.03 33.41
CA SER A 247 -28.02 34.75 34.08
C SER A 247 -27.60 34.95 35.55
N GLN A 248 -26.63 35.84 35.80
CA GLN A 248 -26.17 36.17 37.15
C GLN A 248 -27.26 36.87 38.00
N GLU A 249 -28.10 37.71 37.41
CA GLU A 249 -29.27 38.29 38.09
C GLU A 249 -30.29 37.20 38.47
N THR A 250 -30.43 36.16 37.65
CA THR A 250 -31.29 35.00 37.92
C THR A 250 -30.71 34.14 39.06
N VAL A 251 -29.42 33.79 39.00
CA VAL A 251 -28.69 33.07 40.06
C VAL A 251 -28.80 33.80 41.40
N THR A 252 -28.55 35.12 41.42
CA THR A 252 -28.57 35.91 42.67
C THR A 252 -29.97 35.99 43.27
N LYS A 253 -31.03 36.21 42.45
CA LYS A 253 -32.43 36.12 42.92
C LYS A 253 -32.75 34.77 43.54
N GLN A 254 -32.42 33.66 42.87
CA GLN A 254 -32.67 32.32 43.40
C GLN A 254 -31.87 32.03 44.68
N SER A 255 -30.63 32.49 44.79
CA SER A 255 -29.84 32.34 46.02
C SER A 255 -30.43 33.12 47.22
N LEU A 256 -31.01 34.30 46.96
CA LEU A 256 -31.68 35.12 47.98
C LEU A 256 -33.04 34.52 48.38
N GLU A 257 -33.75 33.87 47.47
CA GLU A 257 -34.97 33.12 47.78
C GLU A 257 -34.66 31.84 48.57
N ALA A 258 -33.58 31.12 48.24
CA ALA A 258 -33.09 29.98 49.00
C ALA A 258 -32.76 30.34 50.46
N GLN A 259 -32.08 31.48 50.68
CA GLN A 259 -31.78 31.97 52.04
C GLN A 259 -33.04 32.38 52.82
N LYS A 260 -34.06 32.95 52.15
CA LYS A 260 -35.35 33.29 52.79
C LYS A 260 -36.19 32.05 53.16
N ALA A 261 -35.99 30.93 52.47
CA ALA A 261 -36.77 29.71 52.65
C ALA A 261 -36.33 28.81 53.84
N GLY A 262 -35.40 29.28 54.69
CA GLY A 262 -34.74 28.53 55.76
C GLY A 262 -35.62 28.12 56.96
N GLY A 263 -36.69 27.35 56.72
CA GLY A 263 -37.62 26.87 57.76
C GLY A 263 -38.18 25.46 57.57
N SER A 264 -38.14 24.86 56.36
CA SER A 264 -38.51 23.46 56.15
C SER A 264 -37.53 22.74 55.21
N SER A 265 -37.30 21.44 55.48
CA SER A 265 -36.32 20.62 54.76
C SER A 265 -36.63 20.48 53.26
N VAL A 266 -37.91 20.41 52.90
CA VAL A 266 -38.35 20.25 51.51
C VAL A 266 -38.23 21.56 50.73
N LEU A 267 -38.58 22.72 51.31
CA LEU A 267 -38.32 24.02 50.65
C LEU A 267 -36.82 24.23 50.40
N ALA A 268 -35.97 23.89 51.38
CA ALA A 268 -34.52 23.98 51.22
C ALA A 268 -34.00 23.04 50.11
N THR A 269 -34.54 21.82 50.00
CA THR A 269 -34.16 20.85 48.96
C THR A 269 -34.60 21.32 47.57
N GLU A 270 -35.86 21.74 47.43
CA GLU A 270 -36.41 22.21 46.15
C GLU A 270 -35.75 23.51 45.67
N SER A 271 -35.44 24.43 46.58
CA SER A 271 -34.72 25.65 46.24
C SER A 271 -33.25 25.38 45.89
N ALA A 272 -32.58 24.43 46.57
CA ALA A 272 -31.22 24.01 46.21
C ALA A 272 -31.14 23.42 44.79
N THR A 273 -32.19 22.74 44.32
CA THR A 273 -32.28 22.29 42.92
C THR A 273 -32.39 23.46 41.94
N ASN A 274 -33.16 24.50 42.25
CA ASN A 274 -33.22 25.71 41.42
C ASN A 274 -31.87 26.45 41.39
N VAL A 275 -31.15 26.51 42.51
CA VAL A 275 -29.79 27.08 42.57
C VAL A 275 -28.82 26.28 41.70
N LYS A 276 -28.85 24.94 41.74
CA LYS A 276 -28.04 24.08 40.85
C LYS A 276 -28.34 24.33 39.37
N LEU A 277 -29.61 24.39 38.98
CA LEU A 277 -30.01 24.67 37.60
C LEU A 277 -29.54 26.06 37.14
N SER A 278 -29.55 27.04 38.05
CA SER A 278 -29.07 28.41 37.77
C SER A 278 -27.54 28.46 37.61
N ASP A 279 -26.78 27.71 38.42
CA ASP A 279 -25.31 27.58 38.30
C ASP A 279 -24.91 26.83 37.00
N TYR A 280 -25.62 25.75 36.64
CA TYR A 280 -25.45 25.11 35.34
C TYR A 280 -25.79 26.03 34.16
N LEU A 281 -26.87 26.82 34.26
CA LEU A 281 -27.22 27.83 33.26
C LEU A 281 -26.08 28.85 33.08
N LEU A 282 -25.56 29.42 34.17
CA LEU A 282 -24.44 30.36 34.15
C LEU A 282 -23.20 29.77 33.47
N ARG A 283 -22.81 28.54 33.83
CA ARG A 283 -21.68 27.82 33.23
C ARG A 283 -21.89 27.52 31.74
N SER A 284 -23.11 27.14 31.35
CA SER A 284 -23.43 26.86 29.94
C SER A 284 -23.39 28.12 29.08
N THR A 285 -23.87 29.27 29.60
CA THR A 285 -23.72 30.58 28.96
C THR A 285 -22.26 31.00 28.86
N ASP A 286 -21.45 30.80 29.91
CA ASP A 286 -20.02 31.20 29.88
C ASP A 286 -19.18 30.33 28.93
N ARG A 287 -19.42 29.01 28.91
CA ARG A 287 -18.79 28.11 27.92
C ARG A 287 -19.26 28.40 26.49
N LEU A 288 -20.54 28.73 26.28
CA LEU A 288 -21.05 29.18 24.98
C LEU A 288 -20.32 30.45 24.52
N ASN A 289 -20.16 31.45 25.41
CA ASN A 289 -19.42 32.67 25.12
C ASN A 289 -17.98 32.37 24.65
N GLU A 290 -17.30 31.43 25.32
CA GLU A 290 -15.94 30.99 24.95
C GLU A 290 -15.92 30.29 23.57
N LEU A 291 -16.80 29.30 23.37
CA LEU A 291 -16.85 28.53 22.12
C LEU A 291 -17.20 29.40 20.92
N THR A 292 -18.09 30.40 21.06
CA THR A 292 -18.36 31.37 19.98
C THR A 292 -17.12 32.21 19.64
N GLN A 293 -16.32 32.64 20.61
CA GLN A 293 -15.05 33.34 20.34
C GLN A 293 -14.04 32.43 19.64
N GLN A 294 -13.95 31.15 20.06
CA GLN A 294 -13.10 30.17 19.38
C GLN A 294 -13.57 29.89 17.94
N ASN A 295 -14.89 29.82 17.70
CA ASN A 295 -15.49 29.54 16.40
C ASN A 295 -15.29 30.69 15.41
N LEU A 296 -15.54 31.94 15.83
CA LEU A 296 -15.26 33.13 15.02
C LEU A 296 -13.80 33.16 14.55
N LYS A 297 -12.85 32.91 15.46
CA LYS A 297 -11.42 32.85 15.14
C LYS A 297 -11.06 31.68 14.22
N THR A 298 -11.66 30.51 14.43
CA THR A 298 -11.46 29.32 13.57
C THR A 298 -12.00 29.59 12.16
N ARG A 299 -13.15 30.24 12.04
CA ARG A 299 -13.76 30.62 10.77
C ARG A 299 -12.93 31.66 10.01
N GLN A 300 -12.44 32.72 10.68
CA GLN A 300 -11.52 33.68 10.07
C GLN A 300 -10.26 32.99 9.49
N GLN A 301 -9.74 31.97 10.18
CA GLN A 301 -8.61 31.16 9.67
C GLN A 301 -9.02 30.26 8.50
N LEU A 302 -10.20 29.64 8.54
CA LEU A 302 -10.76 28.83 7.45
C LEU A 302 -10.98 29.65 6.17
N ASP A 303 -11.58 30.83 6.30
CA ASP A 303 -11.85 31.74 5.18
C ASP A 303 -10.52 32.17 4.52
N SER A 304 -9.52 32.55 5.32
CA SER A 304 -8.19 32.95 4.85
C SER A 304 -7.41 31.81 4.17
N VAL A 305 -7.48 30.59 4.72
CA VAL A 305 -6.88 29.39 4.10
C VAL A 305 -7.59 29.03 2.79
N THR A 306 -8.92 29.07 2.75
CA THR A 306 -9.73 28.76 1.56
C THR A 306 -9.50 29.78 0.45
N GLN A 307 -9.36 31.06 0.77
CA GLN A 307 -8.98 32.10 -0.18
C GLN A 307 -7.56 31.88 -0.73
N SER A 308 -6.62 31.43 0.12
CA SER A 308 -5.25 31.12 -0.29
C SER A 308 -5.19 29.92 -1.24
N ASP A 309 -6.05 28.92 -1.03
CA ASP A 309 -6.22 27.72 -1.85
C ASP A 309 -6.77 28.09 -3.25
N GLN A 310 -7.85 28.87 -3.31
CA GLN A 310 -8.42 29.36 -4.58
C GLN A 310 -7.45 30.25 -5.37
N ALA A 311 -6.67 31.09 -4.70
CA ALA A 311 -5.68 31.95 -5.34
C ALA A 311 -4.42 31.18 -5.82
N LEU A 312 -4.15 29.99 -5.26
CA LEU A 312 -2.99 29.17 -5.61
C LEU A 312 -3.13 28.57 -7.01
N ASP A 313 -4.27 27.96 -7.35
CA ASP A 313 -4.49 27.33 -8.66
C ASP A 313 -4.36 28.34 -9.81
N GLU A 314 -4.91 29.54 -9.64
CA GLU A 314 -4.71 30.63 -10.61
C GLU A 314 -3.21 30.89 -10.77
N GLN A 315 -2.48 31.15 -9.67
CA GLN A 315 -1.06 31.47 -9.68
C GLN A 315 -0.16 30.38 -10.30
N ILE A 316 -0.44 29.09 -10.05
CA ILE A 316 0.31 27.98 -10.64
C ILE A 316 0.14 27.97 -12.16
N SER A 317 -1.11 28.07 -12.65
CA SER A 317 -1.40 28.08 -14.09
C SER A 317 -0.76 29.29 -14.80
N VAL A 318 -0.57 30.38 -14.05
CA VAL A 318 -0.18 31.72 -14.52
C VAL A 318 1.33 31.97 -14.54
N LEU A 319 2.06 31.48 -13.53
CA LEU A 319 3.51 31.66 -13.39
C LEU A 319 4.30 30.38 -13.71
N LYS A 320 3.71 29.39 -14.41
CA LYS A 320 4.36 28.12 -14.71
C LYS A 320 5.72 28.32 -15.41
N GLY A 321 6.80 28.01 -14.69
CA GLY A 321 8.20 28.19 -15.16
C GLY A 321 8.89 29.48 -14.71
N SER A 322 8.19 30.40 -14.01
CA SER A 322 8.81 31.57 -13.38
C SER A 322 9.36 31.25 -11.99
N LEU A 323 10.54 31.80 -11.69
CA LEU A 323 11.14 31.74 -10.35
C LEU A 323 10.30 32.48 -9.30
N LEU A 324 9.50 33.47 -9.72
CA LEU A 324 8.61 34.21 -8.83
C LEU A 324 7.56 33.29 -8.18
N LEU A 325 7.11 32.25 -8.89
CA LEU A 325 6.15 31.27 -8.38
C LEU A 325 6.69 30.60 -7.11
N SER A 326 7.91 30.03 -7.17
CA SER A 326 8.53 29.34 -6.03
C SER A 326 8.57 30.20 -4.74
N LYS A 327 8.79 31.51 -4.90
CA LYS A 327 8.83 32.48 -3.79
C LYS A 327 7.44 32.83 -3.25
N ILE A 328 6.41 32.84 -4.09
CA ILE A 328 5.02 33.05 -3.68
C ILE A 328 4.48 31.80 -2.97
N LEU A 329 4.69 30.60 -3.55
CA LEU A 329 4.33 29.31 -2.93
C LEU A 329 4.93 29.20 -1.52
N TYR A 330 6.21 29.55 -1.35
CA TYR A 330 6.84 29.53 -0.04
C TYR A 330 6.24 30.55 0.94
N LYS A 331 5.91 31.76 0.49
CA LYS A 331 5.28 32.79 1.34
C LYS A 331 3.88 32.35 1.80
N GLN A 332 3.10 31.70 0.94
CA GLN A 332 1.82 31.08 1.33
C GLN A 332 2.03 29.96 2.36
N LYS A 333 3.03 29.09 2.14
CA LYS A 333 3.37 28.01 3.07
C LYS A 333 3.80 28.52 4.45
N GLN A 334 4.45 29.68 4.54
CA GLN A 334 4.74 30.37 5.81
C GLN A 334 3.50 31.00 6.46
N ALA A 335 2.52 31.44 5.67
CA ALA A 335 1.31 32.10 6.18
C ALA A 335 0.25 31.12 6.73
N LEU A 336 0.37 29.81 6.45
CA LEU A 336 -0.52 28.78 6.96
C LEU A 336 -0.57 28.78 8.51
N PRO A 337 -1.77 28.80 9.13
CA PRO A 337 -1.90 28.88 10.58
C PRO A 337 -1.43 27.61 11.30
N HIS A 338 -0.83 27.78 12.47
CA HIS A 338 -0.51 26.66 13.36
C HIS A 338 -1.77 26.11 14.04
N LEU A 339 -2.30 25.05 13.45
CA LEU A 339 -3.51 24.37 13.91
C LEU A 339 -3.35 23.77 15.31
N LYS A 340 -4.31 24.05 16.18
CA LYS A 340 -4.61 23.27 17.39
C LYS A 340 -6.07 22.85 17.30
N VAL A 341 -6.30 21.55 17.30
CA VAL A 341 -7.65 20.97 17.32
C VAL A 341 -7.99 20.63 18.77
N ASP A 342 -9.17 21.04 19.22
CA ASP A 342 -9.72 20.56 20.48
C ASP A 342 -10.21 19.11 20.26
N ARG A 343 -9.66 18.18 21.05
CA ARG A 343 -9.99 16.76 20.96
C ARG A 343 -11.16 16.38 21.86
N ASP A 344 -11.37 17.15 22.92
CA ASP A 344 -12.26 16.82 24.02
C ASP A 344 -13.67 17.37 23.73
N LEU A 345 -13.76 18.39 22.87
CA LEU A 345 -15.01 18.93 22.28
C LEU A 345 -15.95 17.84 21.69
N ALA A 346 -15.41 16.72 21.21
CA ALA A 346 -16.21 15.62 20.68
C ALA A 346 -16.99 14.87 21.78
N ASP A 347 -16.37 14.72 22.95
CA ASP A 347 -16.98 14.09 24.13
C ASP A 347 -17.88 15.11 24.85
N GLU A 348 -17.50 16.39 24.90
CA GLU A 348 -18.34 17.48 25.40
C GLU A 348 -19.68 17.58 24.64
N ILE A 349 -19.67 17.40 23.31
CA ILE A 349 -20.90 17.31 22.48
C ILE A 349 -21.80 16.12 22.88
N ALA A 350 -21.22 15.01 23.36
CA ALA A 350 -21.99 13.86 23.84
C ALA A 350 -22.59 14.13 25.23
N ASP A 351 -21.80 14.71 26.15
CA ASP A 351 -22.24 15.08 27.49
C ASP A 351 -23.34 16.16 27.47
N ILE A 352 -23.21 17.18 26.61
CA ILE A 352 -24.26 18.21 26.40
C ILE A 352 -25.56 17.55 25.93
N ARG A 353 -25.50 16.58 25.01
CA ARG A 353 -26.70 15.85 24.52
C ARG A 353 -27.34 14.99 25.62
N LEU A 354 -26.53 14.32 26.44
CA LEU A 354 -27.02 13.51 27.56
C LEU A 354 -27.71 14.41 28.61
N TYR A 355 -27.07 15.51 29.00
CA TYR A 355 -27.66 16.45 29.94
C TYR A 355 -28.88 17.18 29.37
N GLN A 356 -28.90 17.47 28.06
CA GLN A 356 -30.10 17.99 27.40
C GLN A 356 -31.26 16.99 27.43
N PHE A 357 -31.00 15.68 27.32
CA PHE A 357 -32.03 14.66 27.48
C PHE A 357 -32.60 14.66 28.92
N GLU A 358 -31.75 14.71 29.95
CA GLU A 358 -32.17 14.82 31.35
C GLU A 358 -32.99 16.10 31.63
N VAL A 359 -32.54 17.25 31.12
CA VAL A 359 -33.25 18.53 31.23
C VAL A 359 -34.63 18.46 30.55
N ASN A 360 -34.76 17.78 29.41
CA ASN A 360 -36.05 17.59 28.75
C ASN A 360 -36.98 16.64 29.51
N GLN A 361 -36.46 15.58 30.13
CA GLN A 361 -37.23 14.72 31.03
C GLN A 361 -37.74 15.50 32.26
N GLN A 362 -36.94 16.42 32.80
CA GLN A 362 -37.35 17.32 33.88
C GLN A 362 -38.39 18.35 33.42
N ARG A 363 -38.27 18.91 32.21
CA ARG A 363 -39.29 19.80 31.61
C ARG A 363 -40.64 19.10 31.49
N GLU A 364 -40.66 17.84 31.03
CA GLU A 364 -41.88 17.05 30.91
C GLU A 364 -42.51 16.75 32.29
N ALA A 365 -41.70 16.35 33.28
CA ALA A 365 -42.16 16.09 34.65
C ALA A 365 -42.73 17.33 35.38
N ILE A 366 -42.30 18.54 35.00
CA ILE A 366 -42.72 19.83 35.59
C ILE A 366 -43.66 20.61 34.64
N SER A 367 -44.11 19.99 33.54
CA SER A 367 -45.00 20.59 32.52
C SER A 367 -46.32 21.15 33.11
N ASN A 368 -46.76 20.65 34.27
CA ASN A 368 -47.79 21.27 35.10
C ASN A 368 -47.25 21.49 36.52
N PRO A 369 -46.75 22.70 36.84
CA PRO A 369 -46.16 22.99 38.15
C PRO A 369 -47.09 22.79 39.34
N ALA A 370 -48.42 22.95 39.17
CA ALA A 370 -49.39 22.70 40.23
C ALA A 370 -49.50 21.20 40.55
N ALA A 371 -49.64 20.36 39.51
CA ALA A 371 -49.68 18.90 39.68
C ALA A 371 -48.35 18.34 40.22
N TYR A 372 -47.21 18.93 39.84
CA TYR A 372 -45.90 18.59 40.41
C TYR A 372 -45.88 18.84 41.93
N VAL A 373 -46.30 20.02 42.38
CA VAL A 373 -46.33 20.38 43.81
C VAL A 373 -47.35 19.56 44.60
N ASP A 374 -48.51 19.25 44.03
CA ASP A 374 -49.53 18.43 44.70
C ASP A 374 -49.04 16.98 44.91
N ASN A 375 -48.31 16.40 43.94
CA ASN A 375 -47.63 15.11 44.11
C ASN A 375 -46.50 15.16 45.15
N LEU A 376 -45.81 16.30 45.26
CA LEU A 376 -44.70 16.50 46.21
C LEU A 376 -45.20 16.67 47.66
N LEU A 377 -46.38 17.26 47.84
CA LEU A 377 -47.07 17.38 49.13
C LEU A 377 -47.79 16.07 49.55
N ALA A 378 -48.22 15.25 48.59
CA ALA A 378 -48.84 13.94 48.87
C ALA A 378 -47.88 12.93 49.56
N ASN A 379 -46.57 13.14 49.43
CA ASN A 379 -45.53 12.31 50.05
C ASN A 379 -45.01 12.86 51.40
N GLN A 380 -45.62 13.92 51.95
CA GLN A 380 -45.22 14.55 53.22
C GLN A 380 -46.18 14.22 54.37
N ALA A 381 -45.66 14.29 55.60
CA ALA A 381 -46.45 14.09 56.81
C ALA A 381 -47.53 15.20 56.93
N GLN A 382 -48.76 14.79 57.24
CA GLN A 382 -49.96 15.62 57.05
C GLN A 382 -49.95 16.91 57.90
N ASP A 383 -49.27 16.89 59.06
CA ASP A 383 -49.09 18.05 59.95
C ASP A 383 -48.20 19.17 59.36
N GLN A 384 -47.44 18.91 58.29
CA GLN A 384 -46.53 19.90 57.69
C GLN A 384 -47.16 20.66 56.50
N ASN A 385 -48.29 20.18 55.97
CA ASN A 385 -48.92 20.67 54.74
C ASN A 385 -49.71 22.00 54.93
N THR A 386 -48.99 23.07 55.24
CA THR A 386 -49.54 24.44 55.40
C THR A 386 -49.87 25.08 54.03
N PRO A 387 -50.97 25.83 53.85
CA PRO A 387 -51.27 26.50 52.58
C PRO A 387 -50.19 27.51 52.14
N GLN A 388 -49.50 28.13 53.09
CA GLN A 388 -48.31 28.96 52.85
C GLN A 388 -47.19 28.19 52.13
N LEU A 389 -46.92 26.95 52.57
CA LEU A 389 -45.91 26.05 52.00
C LEU A 389 -46.27 25.67 50.54
N ARG A 390 -47.54 25.33 50.28
CA ARG A 390 -48.02 25.04 48.92
C ARG A 390 -47.82 26.23 47.97
N LYS A 391 -48.05 27.48 48.44
CA LYS A 391 -47.81 28.68 47.63
C LYS A 391 -46.34 28.82 47.25
N SER A 392 -45.43 28.76 48.22
CA SER A 392 -43.99 28.93 47.96
C SER A 392 -43.39 27.78 47.15
N LEU A 393 -43.89 26.54 47.30
CA LEU A 393 -43.50 25.43 46.41
C LEU A 393 -43.99 25.64 44.98
N LEU A 394 -45.19 26.20 44.77
CA LEU A 394 -45.70 26.53 43.43
C LEU A 394 -44.89 27.66 42.78
N GLU A 395 -44.52 28.69 43.54
CA GLU A 395 -43.60 29.75 43.09
C GLU A 395 -42.23 29.16 42.68
N LEU A 396 -41.64 28.28 43.50
CA LEU A 396 -40.38 27.58 43.15
C LEU A 396 -40.51 26.65 41.92
N ALA A 397 -41.64 25.96 41.74
CA ALA A 397 -41.87 25.06 40.62
C ALA A 397 -42.12 25.79 39.29
N VAL A 398 -42.81 26.95 39.33
CA VAL A 398 -42.94 27.84 38.17
C VAL A 398 -41.57 28.38 37.76
N THR A 399 -40.76 28.85 38.72
CA THR A 399 -39.39 29.31 38.44
C THR A 399 -38.49 28.18 37.92
N ARG A 400 -38.67 26.94 38.40
CA ARG A 400 -37.95 25.77 37.85
C ARG A 400 -38.33 25.51 36.39
N SER A 401 -39.60 25.66 36.02
CA SER A 401 -40.07 25.51 34.64
C SER A 401 -39.39 26.52 33.70
N ASP A 402 -39.30 27.80 34.10
CA ASP A 402 -38.59 28.85 33.34
C ASP A 402 -37.06 28.60 33.29
N LEU A 403 -36.44 28.20 34.40
CA LEU A 403 -35.02 27.81 34.43
C LEU A 403 -34.71 26.66 33.48
N LEU A 404 -35.51 25.59 33.49
CA LEU A 404 -35.34 24.43 32.60
C LEU A 404 -35.59 24.78 31.13
N GLU A 405 -36.55 25.66 30.84
CA GLU A 405 -36.81 26.15 29.49
C GLU A 405 -35.64 26.98 28.95
N ARG A 406 -35.09 27.89 29.75
CA ARG A 406 -33.89 28.67 29.41
C ARG A 406 -32.66 27.78 29.24
N LEU A 407 -32.45 26.84 30.16
CA LEU A 407 -31.33 25.90 30.13
C LEU A 407 -31.39 25.01 28.88
N ASN A 408 -32.56 24.50 28.48
CA ASN A 408 -32.69 23.74 27.23
C ASN A 408 -32.37 24.59 25.98
N ARG A 409 -32.67 25.90 25.99
CA ARG A 409 -32.32 26.82 24.88
C ARG A 409 -30.83 27.13 24.85
N GLU A 410 -30.21 27.44 25.98
CA GLU A 410 -28.76 27.68 26.07
C GLU A 410 -27.96 26.40 25.76
N LEU A 411 -28.40 25.21 26.23
CA LEU A 411 -27.81 23.92 25.83
C LEU A 411 -27.96 23.64 24.33
N SER A 412 -29.09 24.01 23.72
CA SER A 412 -29.27 23.90 22.26
C SER A 412 -28.31 24.80 21.48
N ALA A 413 -28.11 26.03 21.95
CA ALA A 413 -27.15 26.97 21.37
C ALA A 413 -25.70 26.48 21.55
N LEU A 414 -25.33 26.06 22.77
CA LEU A 414 -24.03 25.48 23.10
C LEU A 414 -23.73 24.24 22.25
N LEU A 415 -24.71 23.34 22.08
CA LEU A 415 -24.58 22.15 21.23
C LEU A 415 -24.35 22.52 19.76
N ASN A 416 -25.14 23.46 19.23
CA ASN A 416 -25.00 23.92 17.85
C ASN A 416 -23.65 24.60 17.61
N GLU A 417 -23.20 25.44 18.55
CA GLU A 417 -21.91 26.13 18.46
C GLU A 417 -20.74 25.14 18.56
N SER A 418 -20.81 24.17 19.46
CA SER A 418 -19.81 23.10 19.61
C SER A 418 -19.68 22.27 18.32
N ILE A 419 -20.80 21.87 17.72
CA ILE A 419 -20.83 21.13 16.44
C ILE A 419 -20.27 22.00 15.32
N THR A 420 -20.63 23.28 15.26
CA THR A 420 -20.15 24.22 14.24
C THR A 420 -18.64 24.45 14.35
N LEU A 421 -18.13 24.63 15.58
CA LEU A 421 -16.70 24.72 15.87
C LEU A 421 -15.96 23.44 15.46
N GLN A 422 -16.50 22.26 15.80
CA GLN A 422 -15.90 20.98 15.43
C GLN A 422 -15.82 20.80 13.90
N LEU A 423 -16.88 21.18 13.17
CA LEU A 423 -16.90 21.16 11.71
C LEU A 423 -15.89 22.15 11.12
N ASN A 424 -15.85 23.39 11.62
CA ASN A 424 -14.92 24.42 11.15
C ASN A 424 -13.46 24.06 11.44
N GLN A 425 -13.14 23.51 12.62
CA GLN A 425 -11.79 23.01 12.94
C GLN A 425 -11.39 21.85 12.02
N LYS A 426 -12.32 20.92 11.76
CA LYS A 426 -12.07 19.77 10.86
C LYS A 426 -11.85 20.23 9.42
N GLN A 427 -12.69 21.14 8.91
CA GLN A 427 -12.57 21.68 7.56
C GLN A 427 -11.29 22.49 7.39
N LEU A 428 -10.97 23.39 8.34
CA LEU A 428 -9.71 24.14 8.38
C LEU A 428 -8.51 23.19 8.36
N LEU A 429 -8.54 22.10 9.13
CA LEU A 429 -7.47 21.10 9.12
C LEU A 429 -7.36 20.40 7.75
N SER A 430 -8.47 19.96 7.14
CA SER A 430 -8.41 19.31 5.83
C SER A 430 -7.95 20.25 4.72
N THR A 431 -8.45 21.49 4.66
CA THR A 431 -8.06 22.45 3.62
C THR A 431 -6.62 22.90 3.81
N ALA A 432 -6.18 23.18 5.04
CA ALA A 432 -4.78 23.55 5.30
C ALA A 432 -3.81 22.39 5.07
N GLN A 433 -4.22 21.13 5.26
CA GLN A 433 -3.40 19.96 4.90
C GLN A 433 -3.37 19.74 3.38
N SER A 434 -4.50 19.89 2.69
CA SER A 434 -4.59 19.80 1.22
C SER A 434 -3.73 20.88 0.56
N LEU A 435 -3.95 22.15 0.90
CA LEU A 435 -3.16 23.29 0.44
C LEU A 435 -1.66 23.10 0.71
N ARG A 436 -1.28 22.58 1.89
CA ARG A 436 0.12 22.28 2.20
C ARG A 436 0.70 21.16 1.31
N ALA A 437 -0.08 20.12 1.01
CA ALA A 437 0.34 19.05 0.11
C ALA A 437 0.51 19.57 -1.33
N THR A 438 -0.45 20.34 -1.86
CA THR A 438 -0.35 21.00 -3.17
C THR A 438 0.86 21.93 -3.24
N LEU A 439 1.10 22.74 -2.21
CA LEU A 439 2.28 23.61 -2.13
C LEU A 439 3.59 22.81 -2.13
N ASP A 440 3.69 21.71 -1.38
CA ASP A 440 4.90 20.87 -1.37
C ASP A 440 5.12 20.08 -2.66
N GLU A 441 4.05 19.63 -3.32
CA GLU A 441 4.09 19.01 -4.66
C GLU A 441 4.65 20.02 -5.68
N GLN A 442 4.02 21.18 -5.81
CA GLN A 442 4.40 22.17 -6.83
C GLN A 442 5.80 22.75 -6.55
N MET A 443 6.15 23.01 -5.29
CA MET A 443 7.50 23.49 -4.92
C MET A 443 8.62 22.49 -5.25
N PHE A 444 8.33 21.18 -5.34
CA PHE A 444 9.33 20.17 -5.66
C PHE A 444 9.65 20.10 -7.17
N TRP A 445 8.67 20.33 -8.04
CA TRP A 445 8.81 20.24 -9.51
C TRP A 445 9.09 21.58 -10.22
N ILE A 446 9.10 22.69 -9.48
CA ILE A 446 9.42 24.02 -10.00
C ILE A 446 10.88 24.38 -9.64
N PRO A 447 11.71 24.90 -10.58
CA PRO A 447 13.05 25.38 -10.24
C PRO A 447 12.96 26.56 -9.26
N SER A 448 13.66 26.47 -8.13
CA SER A 448 13.68 27.52 -7.10
C SER A 448 14.70 28.63 -7.41
N ASN A 449 15.73 28.30 -8.20
CA ASN A 449 16.87 29.14 -8.48
C ASN A 449 17.10 29.27 -9.99
N LYS A 450 17.81 30.32 -10.44
CA LYS A 450 18.38 30.33 -11.80
C LYS A 450 19.37 29.16 -11.97
N PRO A 451 19.50 28.58 -13.18
CA PRO A 451 20.60 27.68 -13.50
C PRO A 451 21.98 28.30 -13.24
N LEU A 452 23.00 27.45 -13.09
CA LEU A 452 24.38 27.87 -12.81
C LEU A 452 25.12 28.28 -14.09
N ASP A 453 24.58 29.31 -14.76
CA ASP A 453 25.15 29.89 -15.98
C ASP A 453 26.35 30.82 -15.70
N ASP A 454 27.06 31.23 -16.75
CA ASP A 454 28.20 32.18 -16.68
C ASP A 454 27.84 33.51 -15.98
N GLU A 455 26.60 33.99 -16.10
CA GLU A 455 26.11 35.15 -15.31
C GLU A 455 26.10 34.88 -13.80
N TRP A 456 25.77 33.66 -13.38
CA TRP A 456 25.75 33.29 -11.95
C TRP A 456 27.16 33.32 -11.38
N PHE A 457 28.13 32.72 -12.07
CA PHE A 457 29.54 32.74 -11.66
C PHE A 457 30.12 34.16 -11.58
N LYS A 458 29.70 35.07 -12.47
CA LYS A 458 30.07 36.50 -12.40
C LYS A 458 29.42 37.23 -11.22
N ALA A 459 28.24 36.79 -10.77
CA ALA A 459 27.55 37.35 -9.61
C ALA A 459 28.03 36.79 -8.25
N VAL A 460 28.67 35.61 -8.24
CA VAL A 460 29.14 34.91 -7.01
C VAL A 460 29.92 35.82 -6.05
N PRO A 461 30.96 36.58 -6.46
CA PRO A 461 31.78 37.32 -5.49
C PRO A 461 30.97 38.35 -4.69
N ARG A 462 30.10 39.11 -5.37
CA ARG A 462 29.26 40.15 -4.76
C ARG A 462 28.14 39.55 -3.91
N ARG A 463 27.55 38.43 -4.33
CA ARG A 463 26.57 37.70 -3.51
C ARG A 463 27.20 37.12 -2.25
N LEU A 464 28.40 36.53 -2.37
CA LEU A 464 29.12 35.97 -1.22
C LEU A 464 29.53 37.07 -0.22
N GLU A 465 29.99 38.22 -0.71
CA GLU A 465 30.27 39.39 0.14
C GLU A 465 29.02 39.84 0.91
N ASN A 466 27.88 40.00 0.21
CA ASN A 466 26.59 40.32 0.84
C ASN A 466 26.14 39.24 1.85
N GLN A 467 26.28 37.95 1.53
CA GLN A 467 25.84 36.86 2.39
C GLN A 467 26.72 36.74 3.65
N VAL A 468 28.04 36.90 3.52
CA VAL A 468 28.97 36.85 4.66
C VAL A 468 28.81 38.06 5.58
N THR A 469 28.52 39.25 5.05
CA THR A 469 28.33 40.47 5.84
C THR A 469 26.95 40.59 6.50
N THR A 470 25.92 39.92 5.97
CA THR A 470 24.57 39.87 6.58
C THR A 470 24.39 38.74 7.59
N LEU A 471 25.32 37.78 7.68
CA LEU A 471 25.26 36.70 8.67
C LEU A 471 25.45 37.23 10.11
N PRO A 472 24.52 36.94 11.05
CA PRO A 472 24.49 37.53 12.39
C PRO A 472 25.51 36.92 13.38
N TRP A 473 26.75 36.67 12.96
CA TRP A 473 27.77 35.95 13.75
C TRP A 473 27.95 36.47 15.18
N ALA A 474 27.97 37.79 15.37
CA ALA A 474 28.14 38.39 16.69
C ALA A 474 26.92 38.19 17.59
N SER A 475 25.71 38.41 17.08
CA SER A 475 24.47 38.24 17.85
C SER A 475 24.10 36.78 18.07
N SER A 476 24.42 35.86 17.14
CA SER A 476 24.27 34.41 17.39
C SER A 476 25.10 33.93 18.57
N VAL A 477 26.29 34.50 18.79
CA VAL A 477 27.13 34.18 19.96
C VAL A 477 26.59 34.84 21.23
N SER A 478 26.19 36.11 21.19
CA SER A 478 25.64 36.79 22.37
C SER A 478 24.31 36.19 22.83
N GLU A 479 23.36 35.94 21.91
CA GLU A 479 22.08 35.28 22.22
C GLU A 479 22.27 33.88 22.80
N LEU A 480 23.26 33.12 22.31
CA LEU A 480 23.60 31.82 22.89
C LEU A 480 24.14 31.95 24.32
N THR A 481 24.99 32.93 24.61
CA THR A 481 25.45 33.18 25.99
C THR A 481 24.34 33.72 26.89
N ASP A 482 23.50 34.62 26.37
CA ASP A 482 22.40 35.25 27.10
C ASP A 482 21.33 34.23 27.50
N GLY A 483 20.87 33.39 26.56
CA GLY A 483 19.90 32.32 26.85
C GLY A 483 20.39 31.34 27.92
N LEU A 484 21.68 30.98 27.88
CA LEU A 484 22.31 30.10 28.88
C LEU A 484 22.44 30.76 30.27
N VAL A 485 22.76 32.05 30.33
CA VAL A 485 22.95 32.81 31.58
C VAL A 485 21.61 33.24 32.21
N GLN A 486 20.59 33.52 31.40
CA GLN A 486 19.26 33.93 31.88
C GLN A 486 18.42 32.78 32.39
N ARG A 487 18.56 31.56 31.83
CA ARG A 487 17.73 30.39 32.21
C ARG A 487 18.55 29.16 32.65
N PRO A 488 19.54 29.30 33.55
CA PRO A 488 20.50 28.23 33.86
C PRO A 488 19.82 26.97 34.43
N LEU A 489 18.76 27.13 35.22
CA LEU A 489 17.99 26.02 35.79
C LEU A 489 17.33 25.11 34.73
N LEU A 490 17.06 25.62 33.53
CA LEU A 490 16.45 24.86 32.44
C LEU A 490 17.47 23.96 31.74
N PHE A 491 18.72 24.43 31.60
CA PHE A 491 19.81 23.66 30.99
C PHE A 491 20.61 22.81 31.99
N LEU A 492 20.54 23.12 33.28
CA LEU A 492 21.27 22.44 34.36
C LEU A 492 21.05 20.91 34.40
N PRO A 493 19.85 20.34 34.20
CA PRO A 493 19.68 18.88 34.12
C PRO A 493 20.48 18.25 32.98
N LEU A 494 20.55 18.91 31.82
CA LEU A 494 21.27 18.43 30.65
C LEU A 494 22.79 18.56 30.83
N LEU A 495 23.26 19.65 31.44
CA LEU A 495 24.66 19.82 31.86
C LEU A 495 25.09 18.77 32.89
N LEU A 496 24.23 18.45 33.87
CA LEU A 496 24.49 17.38 34.84
C LEU A 496 24.60 16.01 34.17
N VAL A 497 23.78 15.70 33.17
CA VAL A 497 23.90 14.46 32.39
C VAL A 497 25.21 14.42 31.60
N ILE A 498 25.60 15.51 30.92
CA ILE A 498 26.89 15.61 30.20
C ILE A 498 28.07 15.41 31.17
N GLY A 499 28.06 16.09 32.31
CA GLY A 499 29.09 15.96 33.35
C GLY A 499 29.16 14.56 33.95
N LEU A 500 28.00 13.95 34.26
CA LEU A 500 27.90 12.57 34.76
C LEU A 500 28.46 11.55 33.76
N LEU A 501 28.15 11.70 32.46
CA LEU A 501 28.67 10.82 31.42
C LEU A 501 30.19 10.96 31.24
N GLN A 502 30.73 12.18 31.30
CA GLN A 502 32.18 12.39 31.24
C GLN A 502 32.89 11.87 32.50
N TRP A 503 32.32 12.07 33.70
CA TRP A 503 32.87 11.53 34.95
C TRP A 503 32.84 10.00 35.00
N LYS A 504 31.71 9.38 34.59
CA LYS A 504 31.59 7.91 34.50
C LYS A 504 32.24 7.31 33.26
N ARG A 505 32.86 8.10 32.37
CA ARG A 505 33.50 7.64 31.13
C ARG A 505 34.51 6.51 31.35
N ALA A 506 35.35 6.62 32.38
CA ALA A 506 36.32 5.57 32.72
C ALA A 506 35.64 4.25 33.15
N PHE A 507 34.59 4.34 33.98
CA PHE A 507 33.77 3.20 34.39
C PHE A 507 33.00 2.57 33.21
N LEU A 508 32.50 3.38 32.28
CA LEU A 508 31.86 2.90 31.05
C LEU A 508 32.84 2.12 30.16
N TYR A 509 34.08 2.59 30.00
CA TYR A 509 35.14 1.83 29.32
C TYR A 509 35.51 0.53 30.03
N GLN A 510 35.66 0.55 31.36
CA GLN A 510 35.92 -0.67 32.14
C GLN A 510 34.78 -1.69 31.99
N LYS A 511 33.52 -1.24 32.03
CA LYS A 511 32.34 -2.09 31.85
C LYS A 511 32.23 -2.64 30.43
N LEU A 512 32.57 -1.85 29.41
CA LEU A 512 32.65 -2.32 28.02
C LEU A 512 33.72 -3.42 27.87
N ASN A 513 34.92 -3.20 28.42
CA ASN A 513 36.01 -4.17 28.37
C ASN A 513 35.67 -5.47 29.11
N ALA A 514 34.99 -5.40 30.26
CA ALA A 514 34.50 -6.58 30.98
C ALA A 514 33.49 -7.38 30.14
N VAL A 515 32.54 -6.70 29.48
CA VAL A 515 31.60 -7.33 28.54
C VAL A 515 32.34 -7.94 27.35
N HIS A 516 33.38 -7.30 26.83
CA HIS A 516 34.22 -7.83 25.74
C HIS A 516 34.99 -9.10 26.16
N GLN A 517 35.45 -9.20 27.41
CA GLN A 517 36.15 -10.38 27.93
C GLN A 517 35.25 -11.62 28.10
N ASP A 518 33.95 -11.43 28.36
CA ASP A 518 32.99 -12.54 28.48
C ASP A 518 32.60 -13.17 27.12
N ILE A 519 32.92 -12.53 25.99
CA ILE A 519 32.55 -13.00 24.65
C ILE A 519 33.21 -14.35 24.37
N GLY A 520 32.42 -15.32 23.89
CA GLY A 520 32.90 -16.66 23.55
C GLY A 520 33.14 -17.58 24.74
N HIS A 521 33.23 -17.05 25.97
CA HIS A 521 33.31 -17.86 27.18
C HIS A 521 31.95 -18.50 27.48
N PHE A 522 31.83 -19.81 27.23
CA PHE A 522 30.55 -20.52 27.21
C PHE A 522 29.64 -20.27 28.44
N LYS A 523 30.23 -20.21 29.65
CA LYS A 523 29.49 -20.02 30.90
C LYS A 523 29.12 -18.56 31.21
N ARG A 524 29.68 -17.58 30.50
CA ARG A 524 29.55 -16.14 30.80
C ARG A 524 28.90 -15.32 29.66
N ASP A 525 29.08 -15.73 28.41
CA ASP A 525 28.45 -15.10 27.23
C ASP A 525 26.90 -15.12 27.36
N ARG A 526 26.27 -13.94 27.34
CA ARG A 526 24.82 -13.75 27.50
C ARG A 526 24.27 -12.94 26.33
N GLN A 527 23.04 -13.24 25.90
CA GLN A 527 22.38 -12.53 24.79
C GLN A 527 22.28 -11.00 24.99
N TRP A 528 22.27 -10.53 26.24
CA TRP A 528 22.21 -9.11 26.59
C TRP A 528 23.56 -8.38 26.52
N HIS A 529 24.69 -9.10 26.41
CA HIS A 529 26.02 -8.50 26.32
C HIS A 529 26.18 -7.63 25.06
N THR A 530 25.64 -8.05 23.92
CA THR A 530 25.72 -7.27 22.67
C THR A 530 24.87 -5.98 22.72
N PRO A 531 23.57 -6.01 23.09
CA PRO A 531 22.81 -4.78 23.37
C PRO A 531 23.48 -3.86 24.39
N ALA A 532 24.03 -4.41 25.48
CA ALA A 532 24.72 -3.61 26.50
C ALA A 532 25.99 -2.93 25.97
N ALA A 533 26.80 -3.62 25.14
CA ALA A 533 27.98 -3.05 24.52
C ALA A 533 27.65 -1.93 23.50
N ILE A 534 26.55 -2.08 22.74
CA ILE A 534 26.03 -1.04 21.84
C ILE A 534 25.56 0.16 22.65
N LEU A 535 24.75 -0.04 23.70
CA LEU A 535 24.26 1.02 24.58
C LEU A 535 25.39 1.78 25.27
N ILE A 536 26.44 1.10 25.75
CA ILE A 536 27.61 1.76 26.33
C ILE A 536 28.36 2.61 25.28
N ASN A 537 28.43 2.18 24.02
CA ASN A 537 29.02 3.00 22.96
C ASN A 537 28.18 4.22 22.59
N ILE A 538 26.84 4.12 22.62
CA ILE A 538 25.93 5.28 22.50
C ILE A 538 26.17 6.26 23.66
N LEU A 539 26.20 5.78 24.91
CA LEU A 539 26.45 6.62 26.10
C LEU A 539 27.85 7.28 26.08
N LEU A 540 28.84 6.65 25.45
CA LEU A 540 30.19 7.21 25.23
C LEU A 540 30.30 8.15 24.02
N ALA A 541 29.30 8.17 23.13
CA ALA A 541 29.17 9.12 22.02
C ALA A 541 28.32 10.35 22.39
N MET A 542 27.33 10.14 23.25
CA MET A 542 26.31 11.09 23.68
C MET A 542 26.81 12.46 24.21
N PRO A 543 27.92 12.61 24.95
CA PRO A 543 28.28 13.90 25.56
C PRO A 543 28.47 15.05 24.57
N MET A 544 29.02 14.79 23.38
CA MET A 544 29.19 15.83 22.35
C MET A 544 27.87 16.16 21.66
N ALA A 545 27.05 15.14 21.39
CA ALA A 545 25.72 15.33 20.81
C ALA A 545 24.79 16.11 21.75
N LEU A 546 24.78 15.81 23.05
CA LEU A 546 24.02 16.60 24.04
C LEU A 546 24.55 18.03 24.17
N GLY A 547 25.87 18.26 24.04
CA GLY A 547 26.44 19.62 24.02
C GLY A 547 25.94 20.44 22.82
N LEU A 548 25.99 19.85 21.62
CA LEU A 548 25.45 20.46 20.40
C LEU A 548 23.93 20.71 20.50
N ALA A 549 23.19 19.73 20.99
CA ALA A 549 21.74 19.83 21.18
C ALA A 549 21.35 20.88 22.25
N LEU A 550 22.16 21.05 23.29
CA LEU A 550 21.99 22.08 24.31
C LEU A 550 22.16 23.48 23.71
N CYS A 551 23.22 23.70 22.91
CA CYS A 551 23.41 24.95 22.17
C CYS A 551 22.25 25.22 21.21
N GLY A 552 21.78 24.19 20.50
CA GLY A 552 20.64 24.30 19.59
C GLY A 552 19.33 24.66 20.29
N TYR A 553 19.05 24.03 21.43
CA TYR A 553 17.85 24.30 22.22
C TYR A 553 17.89 25.67 22.91
N ALA A 554 19.07 26.16 23.31
CA ALA A 554 19.23 27.53 23.82
C ALA A 554 18.88 28.58 22.75
N LEU A 555 19.40 28.42 21.53
CA LEU A 555 19.08 29.29 20.40
C LEU A 555 17.59 29.25 20.02
N LEU A 556 16.90 28.11 20.17
CA LEU A 556 15.47 27.99 19.86
C LEU A 556 14.54 28.63 20.90
N ILE A 557 14.99 28.86 22.14
CA ILE A 557 14.17 29.43 23.22
C ILE A 557 14.18 30.96 23.23
N ASP A 558 15.33 31.58 22.94
CA ASP A 558 15.54 33.04 23.13
C ASP A 558 15.63 33.82 21.81
N ALA A 559 15.78 33.15 20.66
CA ALA A 559 15.80 33.80 19.36
C ALA A 559 14.48 34.55 19.08
N ARG A 560 14.60 35.84 18.76
CA ARG A 560 13.51 36.71 18.28
C ARG A 560 13.19 36.40 16.81
N GLY A 561 12.97 35.13 16.49
CA GLY A 561 12.88 34.56 15.14
C GLY A 561 14.22 34.37 14.42
N GLN A 562 15.16 35.32 14.54
CA GLN A 562 16.32 35.42 13.64
C GLN A 562 17.27 34.21 13.67
N ASN A 563 17.67 33.73 14.85
CA ASN A 563 18.64 32.64 14.99
C ASN A 563 18.04 31.22 15.14
N ALA A 564 16.72 31.05 15.01
CA ALA A 564 16.05 29.75 15.15
C ALA A 564 16.56 28.70 14.13
N GLY A 565 16.94 29.14 12.92
CA GLY A 565 17.55 28.28 11.90
C GLY A 565 18.85 27.61 12.35
N LEU A 566 19.74 28.38 12.99
CA LEU A 566 20.99 27.85 13.55
C LEU A 566 20.74 26.92 14.75
N GLY A 567 19.70 27.20 15.56
CA GLY A 567 19.32 26.38 16.70
C GLY A 567 18.88 24.96 16.30
N ALA A 568 18.01 24.85 15.30
CA ALA A 568 17.60 23.55 14.77
C ALA A 568 18.70 22.87 13.93
N ALA A 569 19.57 23.63 13.24
CA ALA A 569 20.76 23.06 12.60
C ALA A 569 21.70 22.39 13.61
N MET A 570 21.95 23.01 14.77
CA MET A 570 22.70 22.40 15.86
C MET A 570 22.08 21.07 16.35
N LEU A 571 20.74 20.95 16.36
CA LEU A 571 20.04 19.70 16.71
C LEU A 571 20.22 18.61 15.64
N GLN A 572 20.07 18.92 14.34
CA GLN A 572 20.31 17.93 13.30
C GLN A 572 21.79 17.50 13.25
N ILE A 573 22.73 18.43 13.45
CA ILE A 573 24.17 18.16 13.57
C ILE A 573 24.46 17.25 14.79
N ALA A 574 23.76 17.45 15.92
CA ALA A 574 23.86 16.57 17.09
C ALA A 574 23.41 15.13 16.79
N GLN A 575 22.30 14.96 16.08
CA GLN A 575 21.80 13.66 15.62
C GLN A 575 22.80 12.99 14.66
N ALA A 576 23.29 13.73 13.66
CA ALA A 576 24.32 13.26 12.72
C ALA A 576 25.57 12.77 13.45
N TRP A 577 26.10 13.59 14.37
CA TRP A 577 27.26 13.25 15.18
C TRP A 577 27.02 11.99 16.01
N LEU A 578 25.86 11.86 16.66
CA LEU A 578 25.54 10.69 17.49
C LEU A 578 25.56 9.39 16.68
N VAL A 579 24.93 9.37 15.51
CA VAL A 579 24.86 8.17 14.65
C VAL A 579 26.25 7.82 14.11
N PHE A 580 26.94 8.76 13.46
CA PHE A 580 28.25 8.51 12.84
C PHE A 580 29.34 8.17 13.86
N TYR A 581 29.40 8.87 15.01
CA TYR A 581 30.41 8.62 16.03
C TYR A 581 30.15 7.31 16.80
N THR A 582 28.88 6.91 17.00
CA THR A 582 28.54 5.58 17.52
C THR A 582 28.97 4.47 16.56
N ALA A 583 28.69 4.61 15.26
CA ALA A 583 29.12 3.64 14.26
C ALA A 583 30.65 3.55 14.13
N TYR A 584 31.34 4.68 14.15
CA TYR A 584 32.82 4.75 14.18
C TYR A 584 33.45 4.04 15.40
N ARG A 585 32.75 4.04 16.54
CA ARG A 585 33.13 3.29 17.76
C ARG A 585 32.82 1.79 17.67
N ILE A 586 31.67 1.42 17.12
CA ILE A 586 31.31 0.00 16.87
C ILE A 586 32.34 -0.65 15.92
N LEU A 587 32.82 0.12 14.95
CA LEU A 587 33.87 -0.24 13.98
C LEU A 587 35.31 0.02 14.48
N ALA A 588 35.53 0.28 15.77
CA ALA A 588 36.88 0.37 16.31
C ALA A 588 37.59 -1.00 16.29
N PRO A 589 38.93 -1.06 16.17
CA PRO A 589 39.69 -2.29 16.38
C PRO A 589 39.50 -2.79 17.82
N GLY A 590 39.21 -4.07 17.99
CA GLY A 590 38.75 -4.64 19.28
C GLY A 590 37.36 -4.16 19.73
N GLY A 591 36.59 -3.55 18.82
CA GLY A 591 35.25 -3.04 19.05
C GLY A 591 34.15 -4.10 18.84
N VAL A 592 32.89 -3.63 18.85
CA VAL A 592 31.71 -4.49 18.78
C VAL A 592 31.64 -5.27 17.45
N ALA A 593 32.04 -4.67 16.33
CA ALA A 593 32.07 -5.33 15.03
C ALA A 593 33.06 -6.51 14.96
N GLU A 594 34.26 -6.34 15.51
CA GLU A 594 35.31 -7.37 15.50
C GLU A 594 35.00 -8.47 16.53
N LEU A 595 34.62 -8.12 17.77
CA LEU A 595 34.44 -9.10 18.84
C LEU A 595 33.03 -9.71 18.91
N HIS A 596 31.97 -8.90 18.90
CA HIS A 596 30.60 -9.40 19.01
C HIS A 596 30.09 -9.93 17.66
N PHE A 597 30.26 -9.17 16.58
CA PHE A 597 29.73 -9.54 15.25
C PHE A 597 30.69 -10.45 14.44
N ARG A 598 31.95 -10.59 14.87
CA ARG A 598 32.99 -11.43 14.23
C ARG A 598 33.28 -11.04 12.77
N TRP A 599 33.23 -9.75 12.48
CA TRP A 599 33.60 -9.24 11.16
C TRP A 599 35.12 -9.27 10.95
N GLU A 600 35.54 -9.46 9.71
CA GLU A 600 36.96 -9.54 9.39
C GLU A 600 37.67 -8.20 9.70
N ARG A 601 38.81 -8.24 10.39
CA ARG A 601 39.54 -7.04 10.82
C ARG A 601 39.89 -6.09 9.66
N ALA A 602 40.17 -6.64 8.47
CA ALA A 602 40.38 -5.86 7.25
C ALA A 602 39.11 -5.11 6.80
N GLN A 603 37.95 -5.78 6.83
CA GLN A 603 36.64 -5.18 6.53
C GLN A 603 36.26 -4.10 7.57
N VAL A 604 36.50 -4.36 8.86
CA VAL A 604 36.25 -3.39 9.94
C VAL A 604 37.10 -2.12 9.76
N ALA A 605 38.41 -2.27 9.55
CA ALA A 605 39.31 -1.12 9.35
C ALA A 605 38.97 -0.32 8.08
N PHE A 606 38.60 -1.01 6.99
CA PHE A 606 38.11 -0.38 5.75
C PHE A 606 36.84 0.45 6.03
N LEU A 607 35.80 -0.17 6.61
CA LEU A 607 34.53 0.50 6.91
C LEU A 607 34.70 1.66 7.90
N GLN A 608 35.54 1.53 8.93
CA GLN A 608 35.81 2.60 9.88
C GLN A 608 36.40 3.85 9.19
N GLY A 609 37.30 3.64 8.22
CA GLY A 609 37.87 4.71 7.40
C GLY A 609 36.83 5.42 6.53
N TRP A 610 35.86 4.68 5.97
CA TRP A 610 34.76 5.22 5.17
C TRP A 610 33.73 5.97 6.02
N VAL A 611 33.25 5.37 7.12
CA VAL A 611 32.28 5.99 8.04
C VAL A 611 32.79 7.33 8.56
N ARG A 612 34.10 7.45 8.85
CA ARG A 612 34.72 8.73 9.24
C ARG A 612 34.69 9.77 8.12
N ARG A 613 35.09 9.41 6.89
CA ARG A 613 35.11 10.36 5.75
C ARG A 613 33.71 10.82 5.38
N LEU A 614 32.80 9.86 5.25
CA LEU A 614 31.42 10.10 4.84
C LEU A 614 30.66 10.87 5.92
N GLY A 615 30.90 10.57 7.20
CA GLY A 615 30.31 11.32 8.33
C GLY A 615 30.68 12.80 8.35
N PHE A 616 31.90 13.18 7.97
CA PHE A 616 32.25 14.61 7.82
C PHE A 616 31.52 15.28 6.64
N VAL A 617 31.38 14.59 5.51
CA VAL A 617 30.63 15.11 4.34
C VAL A 617 29.14 15.26 4.68
N VAL A 618 28.53 14.26 5.32
CA VAL A 618 27.13 14.32 5.74
C VAL A 618 26.91 15.37 6.83
N LEU A 619 27.83 15.55 7.78
CA LEU A 619 27.69 16.61 8.79
C LEU A 619 27.74 18.01 8.18
N ALA A 620 28.61 18.25 7.18
CA ALA A 620 28.61 19.51 6.43
C ALA A 620 27.32 19.70 5.62
N LEU A 621 26.81 18.63 5.01
CA LEU A 621 25.58 18.65 4.22
C LEU A 621 24.33 18.92 5.09
N VAL A 622 24.19 18.22 6.22
CA VAL A 622 23.17 18.47 7.26
C VAL A 622 23.21 19.92 7.74
N SER A 623 24.41 20.48 7.93
CA SER A 623 24.57 21.87 8.38
C SER A 623 23.96 22.88 7.40
N VAL A 624 24.04 22.64 6.09
CA VAL A 624 23.40 23.49 5.08
C VAL A 624 21.90 23.18 4.98
N VAL A 625 21.52 21.91 4.86
CA VAL A 625 20.12 21.49 4.71
C VAL A 625 19.25 22.07 5.83
N ALA A 626 19.66 21.92 7.09
CA ALA A 626 18.89 22.41 8.24
C ALA A 626 18.68 23.94 8.24
N VAL A 627 19.68 24.72 7.81
CA VAL A 627 19.55 26.18 7.71
C VAL A 627 18.68 26.55 6.50
N ALA A 628 18.89 25.88 5.37
CA ALA A 628 18.18 26.12 4.11
C ALA A 628 16.69 25.74 4.18
N GLU A 629 16.31 24.73 4.97
CA GLU A 629 14.91 24.38 5.26
C GLU A 629 14.18 25.41 6.12
N LEU A 630 14.92 26.19 6.94
CA LEU A 630 14.36 27.15 7.90
C LEU A 630 14.45 28.60 7.45
N GLN A 631 15.31 28.92 6.48
CA GLN A 631 15.30 30.20 5.74
C GLN A 631 15.08 30.06 4.20
N PRO A 632 14.10 29.27 3.69
CA PRO A 632 13.88 29.11 2.24
C PRO A 632 13.73 30.39 1.42
N SER A 633 13.27 31.49 2.02
CA SER A 633 13.22 32.81 1.36
C SER A 633 14.58 33.36 0.91
N ALA A 634 15.68 32.81 1.46
CA ALA A 634 17.06 33.14 1.08
C ALA A 634 17.68 32.16 0.04
N LEU A 635 17.03 31.03 -0.28
CA LEU A 635 17.58 30.01 -1.21
C LEU A 635 18.01 30.60 -2.56
N ALA A 636 17.28 31.59 -3.07
CA ALA A 636 17.55 32.24 -4.35
C ALA A 636 18.87 33.03 -4.40
N ASP A 637 19.42 33.43 -3.24
CA ASP A 637 20.69 34.16 -3.10
C ASP A 637 21.74 33.40 -2.26
N ASP A 638 21.44 32.17 -1.82
CA ASP A 638 22.30 31.30 -1.02
C ASP A 638 23.46 30.69 -1.83
N VAL A 639 24.46 31.51 -2.15
CA VAL A 639 25.66 31.08 -2.88
C VAL A 639 26.55 30.16 -2.04
N LEU A 640 26.66 30.40 -0.74
CA LEU A 640 27.47 29.59 0.17
C LEU A 640 26.92 28.16 0.29
N GLY A 641 25.62 28.02 0.56
CA GLY A 641 24.98 26.71 0.68
C GLY A 641 25.04 25.92 -0.62
N ILE A 642 24.74 26.52 -1.78
CA ILE A 642 24.91 25.88 -3.10
C ILE A 642 26.33 25.36 -3.30
N ALA A 643 27.36 26.17 -3.01
CA ALA A 643 28.75 25.77 -3.17
C ALA A 643 29.15 24.61 -2.25
N VAL A 644 28.72 24.63 -0.99
CA VAL A 644 28.97 23.54 -0.03
C VAL A 644 28.21 22.27 -0.43
N VAL A 645 26.95 22.38 -0.85
CA VAL A 645 26.07 21.27 -1.26
C VAL A 645 26.62 20.58 -2.50
N LEU A 646 26.97 21.33 -3.56
CA LEU A 646 27.61 20.77 -4.76
C LEU A 646 28.94 20.07 -4.43
N THR A 647 29.77 20.68 -3.56
CA THR A 647 31.02 20.07 -3.10
C THR A 647 30.75 18.77 -2.32
N CYS A 648 29.74 18.76 -1.45
CA CYS A 648 29.36 17.58 -0.68
C CYS A 648 28.80 16.47 -1.57
N TYR A 649 27.96 16.77 -2.57
CA TYR A 649 27.48 15.78 -3.54
C TYR A 649 28.61 15.20 -4.39
N ALA A 650 29.53 16.04 -4.90
CA ALA A 650 30.69 15.58 -5.67
C ALA A 650 31.61 14.68 -4.83
N LEU A 651 31.89 15.06 -3.57
CA LEU A 651 32.62 14.22 -2.62
C LEU A 651 31.85 12.94 -2.28
N MET A 652 30.54 12.99 -2.08
CA MET A 652 29.72 11.82 -1.76
C MET A 652 29.67 10.83 -2.93
N ALA A 653 29.45 11.30 -4.16
CA ALA A 653 29.51 10.49 -5.37
C ALA A 653 30.88 9.81 -5.53
N TRP A 654 31.98 10.55 -5.34
CA TRP A 654 33.33 10.00 -5.39
C TRP A 654 33.61 8.99 -4.27
N LEU A 655 33.18 9.27 -3.04
CA LEU A 655 33.34 8.36 -1.91
C LEU A 655 32.52 7.07 -2.10
N LEU A 656 31.25 7.16 -2.52
CA LEU A 656 30.37 6.01 -2.72
C LEU A 656 30.78 5.18 -3.94
N GLY A 657 31.10 5.80 -5.07
CA GLY A 657 31.61 5.08 -6.25
C GLY A 657 32.93 4.39 -5.98
N ARG A 658 33.83 5.02 -5.22
CA ARG A 658 35.09 4.38 -4.81
C ARG A 658 34.87 3.29 -3.75
N LEU A 659 33.91 3.44 -2.83
CA LEU A 659 33.49 2.39 -1.89
C LEU A 659 32.94 1.17 -2.63
N LEU A 660 32.10 1.38 -3.65
CA LEU A 660 31.55 0.33 -4.50
C LEU A 660 32.66 -0.48 -5.16
N ILE A 661 33.59 0.19 -5.86
CA ILE A 661 34.70 -0.47 -6.59
C ILE A 661 35.70 -1.15 -5.64
N SER A 662 36.04 -0.53 -4.50
CA SER A 662 37.11 -1.01 -3.61
C SER A 662 36.65 -1.96 -2.49
N SER A 663 35.38 -2.35 -2.45
CA SER A 663 34.84 -3.24 -1.42
C SER A 663 35.50 -4.63 -1.44
N PRO A 664 36.08 -5.13 -0.33
CA PRO A 664 36.74 -6.45 -0.29
C PRO A 664 35.84 -7.63 -0.70
N THR A 665 34.53 -7.51 -0.50
CA THR A 665 33.56 -8.61 -0.75
C THR A 665 33.05 -8.67 -2.20
N HIS A 666 33.69 -7.96 -3.15
CA HIS A 666 33.15 -7.77 -4.50
C HIS A 666 32.88 -9.06 -5.30
N LYS A 667 33.62 -10.14 -5.01
CA LYS A 667 33.54 -11.44 -5.71
C LYS A 667 32.26 -12.25 -5.41
N SER A 668 31.56 -11.98 -4.30
CA SER A 668 30.35 -12.73 -3.87
C SER A 668 29.10 -11.86 -3.73
N ALA A 669 29.16 -10.58 -4.13
CA ALA A 669 28.02 -9.67 -4.09
C ALA A 669 26.93 -10.07 -5.12
N SER A 670 25.70 -10.30 -4.63
CA SER A 670 24.52 -10.55 -5.47
C SER A 670 24.20 -9.37 -6.38
N LEU A 671 23.60 -9.63 -7.56
CA LEU A 671 23.23 -8.60 -8.54
C LEU A 671 22.40 -7.47 -7.90
N PHE A 672 21.43 -7.82 -7.06
CA PHE A 672 20.63 -6.88 -6.26
C PHE A 672 21.48 -5.91 -5.42
N ARG A 673 22.51 -6.39 -4.73
CA ARG A 673 23.40 -5.53 -3.92
C ARG A 673 24.31 -4.65 -4.77
N ARG A 674 24.71 -5.11 -5.97
CA ARG A 674 25.43 -4.26 -6.94
C ARG A 674 24.52 -3.17 -7.52
N ALA A 675 23.27 -3.50 -7.86
CA ALA A 675 22.28 -2.55 -8.35
C ALA A 675 21.97 -1.46 -7.31
N ILE A 676 21.75 -1.83 -6.04
CA ILE A 676 21.59 -0.87 -4.94
C ILE A 676 22.83 0.01 -4.79
N GLY A 677 24.04 -0.56 -4.81
CA GLY A 677 25.28 0.21 -4.69
C GLY A 677 25.50 1.20 -5.84
N LEU A 678 25.09 0.84 -7.06
CA LEU A 678 25.05 1.75 -8.21
C LEU A 678 24.01 2.86 -8.03
N LEU A 679 22.79 2.53 -7.59
CA LEU A 679 21.71 3.49 -7.36
C LEU A 679 22.09 4.56 -6.30
N PHE A 680 22.63 4.13 -5.16
CA PHE A 680 23.13 5.04 -4.13
C PHE A 680 24.34 5.88 -4.59
N THR A 681 25.11 5.42 -5.57
CA THR A 681 26.20 6.21 -6.17
C THR A 681 25.67 7.22 -7.20
N ALA A 682 24.63 6.84 -7.96
CA ALA A 682 24.01 7.69 -8.97
C ALA A 682 23.18 8.83 -8.36
N LEU A 683 22.55 8.61 -7.20
CA LEU A 683 21.66 9.61 -6.58
C LEU A 683 22.38 10.94 -6.26
N PRO A 684 23.56 11.01 -5.60
CA PRO A 684 24.29 12.28 -5.43
C PRO A 684 24.70 12.95 -6.75
N ILE A 685 24.89 12.19 -7.83
CA ILE A 685 25.19 12.75 -9.16
C ILE A 685 23.93 13.39 -9.75
N ALA A 686 22.76 12.74 -9.62
CA ALA A 686 21.48 13.31 -10.02
C ALA A 686 21.14 14.59 -9.21
N LEU A 687 21.42 14.59 -7.90
CA LEU A 687 21.23 15.75 -7.03
C LEU A 687 22.17 16.92 -7.38
N PHE A 688 23.43 16.63 -7.74
CA PHE A 688 24.36 17.64 -8.28
C PHE A 688 23.81 18.27 -9.57
N VAL A 689 23.37 17.44 -10.52
CA VAL A 689 22.79 17.92 -11.79
C VAL A 689 21.50 18.72 -11.55
N ALA A 690 20.64 18.30 -10.62
CA ALA A 690 19.42 19.02 -10.26
C ALA A 690 19.72 20.45 -9.76
N VAL A 691 20.71 20.61 -8.87
CA VAL A 691 21.14 21.95 -8.41
C VAL A 691 21.70 22.80 -9.56
N CYS A 692 22.46 22.21 -10.49
CA CYS A 692 22.96 22.93 -11.67
C CYS A 692 21.83 23.49 -12.55
N PHE A 693 20.71 22.78 -12.67
CA PHE A 693 19.51 23.21 -13.40
C PHE A 693 18.53 24.07 -12.57
N GLY A 694 18.88 24.46 -11.33
CA GLY A 694 18.07 25.35 -10.49
C GLY A 694 17.09 24.68 -9.52
N TYR A 695 17.03 23.34 -9.49
CA TYR A 695 16.16 22.55 -8.60
C TYR A 695 16.77 22.41 -7.18
N TYR A 696 17.12 23.53 -6.55
CA TYR A 696 17.83 23.53 -5.26
C TYR A 696 16.95 23.03 -4.12
N TYR A 697 15.69 23.50 -4.01
CA TYR A 697 14.72 22.98 -3.02
C TYR A 697 14.51 21.45 -3.14
N THR A 698 14.28 20.96 -4.37
CA THR A 698 14.14 19.54 -4.70
C THR A 698 15.34 18.72 -4.22
N ALA A 699 16.56 19.20 -4.50
CA ALA A 699 17.79 18.53 -4.13
C ALA A 699 18.02 18.50 -2.60
N LEU A 700 17.66 19.57 -1.88
CA LEU A 700 17.71 19.61 -0.42
C LEU A 700 16.71 18.60 0.21
N LYS A 701 15.47 18.54 -0.28
CA LYS A 701 14.45 17.61 0.21
C LYS A 701 14.78 16.14 -0.04
N LEU A 702 15.27 15.81 -1.24
CA LEU A 702 15.78 14.46 -1.52
C LEU A 702 17.04 14.12 -0.70
N THR A 703 17.81 15.13 -0.28
CA THR A 703 19.01 14.95 0.54
C THR A 703 18.68 14.65 2.00
N ASP A 704 17.69 15.33 2.59
CA ASP A 704 17.17 14.99 3.93
C ASP A 704 16.76 13.51 3.99
N ARG A 705 15.97 13.07 3.00
CA ARG A 705 15.53 11.66 2.87
C ARG A 705 16.67 10.68 2.58
N LEU A 706 17.71 11.08 1.85
CA LEU A 706 18.93 10.30 1.67
C LEU A 706 19.72 10.16 2.98
N ILE A 707 19.79 11.21 3.78
CA ILE A 707 20.46 11.24 5.08
C ILE A 707 19.71 10.34 6.08
N ASP A 708 18.37 10.43 6.15
CA ASP A 708 17.54 9.51 6.94
C ASP A 708 17.67 8.06 6.49
N THR A 709 17.67 7.81 5.18
CA THR A 709 17.88 6.46 4.62
C THR A 709 19.24 5.89 5.00
N LEU A 710 20.26 6.75 5.09
CA LEU A 710 21.60 6.37 5.54
C LEU A 710 21.66 6.14 7.06
N TYR A 711 21.01 6.96 7.88
CA TYR A 711 20.85 6.68 9.32
C TYR A 711 20.13 5.36 9.55
N LEU A 712 19.02 5.13 8.84
CA LEU A 712 18.27 3.88 8.85
C LEU A 712 19.19 2.71 8.50
N LEU A 713 19.90 2.75 7.37
CA LEU A 713 20.82 1.67 6.95
C LEU A 713 21.93 1.40 7.99
N MET A 714 22.51 2.45 8.60
CA MET A 714 23.56 2.34 9.61
C MET A 714 23.06 1.73 10.93
N ILE A 715 21.90 2.18 11.41
CA ILE A 715 21.22 1.62 12.59
C ILE A 715 20.79 0.18 12.31
N TRP A 716 20.23 -0.06 11.12
CA TRP A 716 19.74 -1.34 10.67
C TRP A 716 20.81 -2.44 10.66
N LEU A 717 21.97 -2.13 10.10
CA LEU A 717 23.14 -3.00 10.05
C LEU A 717 23.62 -3.41 11.45
N VAL A 718 23.49 -2.52 12.44
CA VAL A 718 23.80 -2.83 13.85
C VAL A 718 22.70 -3.70 14.48
N ILE A 719 21.42 -3.45 14.17
CA ILE A 719 20.28 -4.25 14.62
C ILE A 719 20.35 -5.68 14.08
N GLU A 720 20.53 -5.87 12.77
CA GLU A 720 20.62 -7.21 12.16
C GLU A 720 21.77 -8.01 12.77
N ALA A 721 22.96 -7.41 12.87
CA ALA A 721 24.12 -8.07 13.45
C ALA A 721 23.93 -8.40 14.94
N ALA A 722 23.23 -7.54 15.71
CA ALA A 722 22.89 -7.80 17.10
C ALA A 722 21.88 -8.94 17.26
N PHE A 723 20.83 -9.01 16.43
CA PHE A 723 19.84 -10.09 16.44
C PHE A 723 20.45 -11.43 16.02
N VAL A 724 21.22 -11.46 14.92
CA VAL A 724 21.94 -12.65 14.45
C VAL A 724 22.91 -13.16 15.53
N ARG A 725 23.67 -12.26 16.17
CA ARG A 725 24.56 -12.62 17.29
C ARG A 725 23.77 -13.13 18.51
N GLY A 726 22.67 -12.47 18.88
CA GLY A 726 21.81 -12.88 20.00
C GLY A 726 21.26 -14.29 19.83
N LEU A 727 20.71 -14.60 18.65
CA LEU A 727 20.22 -15.95 18.32
C LEU A 727 21.35 -16.98 18.36
N SER A 728 22.54 -16.66 17.87
CA SER A 728 23.71 -17.57 17.94
C SER A 728 24.16 -17.89 19.38
N VAL A 729 23.96 -16.96 20.33
CA VAL A 729 24.20 -17.23 21.77
C VAL A 729 23.12 -18.17 22.31
N ALA A 730 21.85 -17.87 22.01
CA ALA A 730 20.71 -18.66 22.48
C ALA A 730 20.79 -20.13 21.98
N ALA A 731 21.07 -20.34 20.69
CA ALA A 731 21.23 -21.67 20.10
C ALA A 731 22.36 -22.47 20.76
N ARG A 732 23.55 -21.87 20.92
CA ARG A 732 24.69 -22.50 21.62
C ARG A 732 24.36 -22.86 23.06
N ARG A 733 23.71 -21.94 23.80
CA ARG A 733 23.35 -22.15 25.21
C ARG A 733 22.34 -23.30 25.38
N LEU A 734 21.34 -23.37 24.50
CA LEU A 734 20.32 -24.40 24.48
C LEU A 734 20.90 -25.78 24.09
N ALA A 735 21.86 -25.82 23.16
CA ALA A 735 22.61 -27.04 22.83
C ALA A 735 23.34 -27.63 24.05
N TYR A 736 24.01 -26.80 24.84
CA TYR A 736 24.69 -27.24 26.07
C TYR A 736 23.72 -27.63 27.18
N GLN A 737 22.57 -26.97 27.32
CA GLN A 737 21.53 -27.41 28.26
C GLN A 737 21.02 -28.81 27.89
N ARG A 738 20.82 -29.11 26.60
CA ARG A 738 20.48 -30.47 26.13
C ARG A 738 21.62 -31.46 26.37
N ALA A 739 22.88 -31.07 26.18
CA ALA A 739 24.03 -31.92 26.46
C ALA A 739 24.21 -32.24 27.96
N LEU A 740 23.96 -31.26 28.85
CA LEU A 740 23.92 -31.50 30.30
C LEU A 740 22.73 -32.39 30.68
N ALA A 741 21.53 -32.14 30.15
CA ALA A 741 20.37 -32.98 30.42
C ALA A 741 20.60 -34.44 30.00
N LYS A 742 21.18 -34.68 28.82
CA LYS A 742 21.60 -36.04 28.40
C LYS A 742 22.63 -36.65 29.36
N ARG A 743 23.63 -35.88 29.83
CA ARG A 743 24.64 -36.36 30.80
C ARG A 743 24.09 -36.61 32.21
N GLN A 744 23.02 -35.93 32.60
CA GLN A 744 22.33 -36.19 33.88
C GLN A 744 21.46 -37.44 33.75
N LEU A 745 20.62 -37.54 32.71
CA LEU A 745 19.85 -38.74 32.42
C LEU A 745 20.73 -40.00 32.30
N ALA A 746 21.88 -39.93 31.61
CA ALA A 746 22.82 -41.05 31.52
C ALA A 746 23.44 -41.44 32.88
N LYS A 747 23.67 -40.47 33.77
CA LYS A 747 24.11 -40.75 35.15
C LYS A 747 23.03 -41.40 36.00
N ASP A 748 21.79 -40.91 35.86
CA ASP A 748 20.63 -41.43 36.60
C ASP A 748 20.25 -42.84 36.12
N SER A 749 20.55 -43.20 34.87
CA SER A 749 20.43 -44.56 34.31
C SER A 749 21.49 -45.56 34.79
N GLY A 750 22.59 -45.10 35.41
CA GLY A 750 23.63 -45.98 35.97
C GLY A 750 24.59 -46.65 34.95
N GLU A 751 24.60 -46.21 33.69
CA GLU A 751 25.56 -46.71 32.68
C GLU A 751 26.95 -46.04 32.83
N GLY A 752 27.97 -46.67 32.23
CA GLY A 752 29.39 -46.34 32.41
C GLY A 752 29.87 -45.02 31.79
N GLU A 753 31.19 -44.81 31.77
CA GLU A 753 31.80 -43.53 31.41
C GLU A 753 31.32 -42.96 30.06
N PRO A 754 30.88 -41.68 30.01
CA PRO A 754 30.31 -41.09 28.81
C PRO A 754 31.40 -40.74 27.79
N VAL A 755 31.57 -41.60 26.78
CA VAL A 755 32.34 -41.29 25.57
C VAL A 755 31.83 -39.98 24.96
N ALA A 756 32.75 -39.08 24.62
CA ALA A 756 32.43 -37.73 24.18
C ALA A 756 32.10 -37.66 22.69
N GLU A 757 30.98 -38.26 22.27
CA GLU A 757 30.40 -37.93 20.96
C GLU A 757 29.91 -36.48 20.95
N GLU A 758 30.51 -35.65 20.09
CA GLU A 758 30.00 -34.31 19.81
C GLU A 758 28.68 -34.43 19.02
N PRO A 759 27.63 -33.67 19.37
CA PRO A 759 26.30 -33.80 18.76
C PRO A 759 26.30 -33.20 17.33
N THR A 760 26.72 -34.00 16.36
CA THR A 760 26.79 -33.61 14.95
C THR A 760 25.41 -33.56 14.27
N LEU A 761 25.31 -32.68 13.27
CA LEU A 761 24.24 -32.52 12.26
C LEU A 761 22.93 -31.80 12.67
N ASP A 762 22.12 -32.27 13.63
CA ASP A 762 20.74 -31.75 13.80
C ASP A 762 20.64 -30.27 14.28
N ILE A 763 21.59 -29.82 15.09
CA ILE A 763 21.52 -28.48 15.70
C ILE A 763 21.76 -27.37 14.66
N GLU A 764 22.54 -27.64 13.62
CA GLU A 764 22.91 -26.64 12.61
C GLU A 764 21.73 -26.31 11.68
N GLN A 765 20.85 -27.27 11.39
CA GLN A 765 19.67 -27.04 10.55
C GLN A 765 18.64 -26.13 11.23
N VAL A 766 18.37 -26.37 12.52
CA VAL A 766 17.45 -25.54 13.33
C VAL A 766 17.98 -24.11 13.51
N ASN A 767 19.31 -23.97 13.67
CA ASN A 767 19.99 -22.67 13.69
C ASN A 767 19.81 -21.91 12.36
N GLN A 768 19.95 -22.60 11.22
CA GLN A 768 19.78 -21.97 9.90
C GLN A 768 18.34 -21.53 9.61
N GLN A 769 17.33 -22.36 9.90
CA GLN A 769 15.92 -21.99 9.67
C GLN A 769 15.50 -20.77 10.52
N SER A 770 15.85 -20.77 11.81
CA SER A 770 15.54 -19.65 12.70
C SER A 770 16.28 -18.36 12.31
N LEU A 771 17.53 -18.45 11.83
CA LEU A 771 18.26 -17.31 11.24
C LEU A 771 17.58 -16.76 9.97
N ARG A 772 16.98 -17.61 9.12
CA ARG A 772 16.21 -17.15 7.95
C ARG A 772 14.95 -16.39 8.36
N LEU A 773 14.15 -16.91 9.31
CA LEU A 773 12.97 -16.20 9.83
C LEU A 773 13.34 -14.83 10.41
N VAL A 774 14.39 -14.77 11.24
CA VAL A 774 14.83 -13.50 11.82
C VAL A 774 15.25 -12.51 10.72
N ARG A 775 16.00 -12.93 9.70
CA ARG A 775 16.34 -12.05 8.56
C ARG A 775 15.12 -11.61 7.75
N LEU A 776 14.08 -12.45 7.60
CA LEU A 776 12.87 -12.10 6.86
C LEU A 776 11.96 -11.13 7.64
N ALA A 777 11.76 -11.38 8.94
CA ALA A 777 11.03 -10.47 9.83
C ALA A 777 11.75 -9.12 9.94
N LEU A 778 13.08 -9.15 10.02
CA LEU A 778 13.92 -7.97 9.91
C LEU A 778 13.72 -7.29 8.53
N LEU A 779 13.86 -7.98 7.40
CA LEU A 779 13.69 -7.39 6.06
C LEU A 779 12.33 -6.67 5.92
N ALA A 780 11.24 -7.25 6.44
CA ALA A 780 9.94 -6.60 6.47
C ALA A 780 9.94 -5.31 7.32
N GLY A 781 10.58 -5.33 8.50
CA GLY A 781 10.79 -4.15 9.33
C GLY A 781 11.63 -3.05 8.65
N PHE A 782 12.66 -3.43 7.89
CA PHE A 782 13.45 -2.47 7.09
C PHE A 782 12.61 -1.83 5.99
N ILE A 783 11.81 -2.62 5.27
CA ILE A 783 10.91 -2.11 4.22
C ILE A 783 9.86 -1.17 4.82
N GLY A 784 9.27 -1.52 5.97
CA GLY A 784 8.34 -0.65 6.69
C GLY A 784 8.98 0.67 7.17
N ALA A 785 10.21 0.62 7.69
CA ALA A 785 10.95 1.81 8.10
C ALA A 785 11.39 2.67 6.90
N LEU A 786 11.76 2.05 5.77
CA LEU A 786 12.12 2.75 4.53
C LEU A 786 10.88 3.42 3.91
N TYR A 787 9.73 2.74 3.90
CA TYR A 787 8.45 3.33 3.53
C TYR A 787 8.13 4.53 4.44
N TRP A 788 8.28 4.41 5.76
CA TRP A 788 8.04 5.51 6.69
C TRP A 788 8.93 6.72 6.37
N VAL A 789 10.24 6.51 6.17
CA VAL A 789 11.17 7.59 5.77
C VAL A 789 10.71 8.29 4.50
N TRP A 790 10.31 7.57 3.45
CA TRP A 790 9.96 8.17 2.14
C TRP A 790 8.48 8.56 1.98
N SER A 791 7.63 8.29 2.98
CA SER A 791 6.17 8.37 2.85
C SER A 791 5.63 9.77 2.52
N ASP A 792 6.32 10.83 2.94
CA ASP A 792 5.95 12.23 2.68
C ASP A 792 6.23 12.68 1.23
N LEU A 793 7.19 12.07 0.56
CA LEU A 793 7.49 12.34 -0.86
C LEU A 793 6.63 11.50 -1.83
N ILE A 794 5.88 10.49 -1.36
CA ILE A 794 5.05 9.66 -2.26
C ILE A 794 3.96 10.50 -2.93
N SER A 795 3.29 11.40 -2.19
CA SER A 795 2.29 12.31 -2.77
C SER A 795 2.90 13.30 -3.75
N VAL A 796 4.15 13.72 -3.55
CA VAL A 796 4.85 14.63 -4.45
C VAL A 796 5.07 14.01 -5.84
N PHE A 797 5.16 12.67 -5.95
CA PHE A 797 5.24 12.01 -7.25
C PHE A 797 3.90 11.95 -8.01
N ALA A 798 2.76 12.30 -7.41
CA ALA A 798 1.47 12.40 -8.11
C ALA A 798 1.48 13.49 -9.19
N TYR A 799 2.37 14.48 -9.12
CA TYR A 799 2.57 15.44 -10.21
C TYR A 799 2.89 14.76 -11.56
N LEU A 800 3.51 13.57 -11.52
CA LEU A 800 3.86 12.80 -12.71
C LEU A 800 2.63 12.22 -13.43
N ASP A 801 1.46 12.16 -12.77
CA ASP A 801 0.17 11.82 -13.37
C ASP A 801 -0.22 12.86 -14.43
N ASN A 802 0.12 14.15 -14.19
CA ASN A 802 -0.11 15.25 -15.12
C ASN A 802 0.83 15.23 -16.34
N ILE A 803 1.84 14.36 -16.37
CA ILE A 803 2.78 14.21 -17.48
C ILE A 803 2.33 13.01 -18.33
N THR A 804 1.39 13.26 -19.25
CA THR A 804 0.88 12.25 -20.16
C THR A 804 1.94 11.85 -21.19
N LEU A 805 2.15 10.54 -21.36
CA LEU A 805 3.11 9.98 -22.32
C LEU A 805 2.44 9.55 -23.63
N TYR A 806 1.26 8.93 -23.53
CA TYR A 806 0.39 8.58 -24.64
C TYR A 806 -1.03 8.33 -24.13
N GLU A 807 -2.01 8.31 -25.04
CA GLU A 807 -3.40 7.95 -24.76
C GLU A 807 -3.74 6.63 -25.43
N TYR A 808 -4.65 5.85 -24.82
CA TYR A 808 -5.18 4.63 -25.42
C TYR A 808 -6.71 4.57 -25.31
N THR A 809 -7.35 3.89 -26.26
CA THR A 809 -8.79 3.65 -26.20
C THR A 809 -9.12 2.51 -25.24
N SER A 810 -9.91 2.82 -24.21
CA SER A 810 -10.47 1.88 -23.24
C SER A 810 -11.98 1.70 -23.48
N GLY A 811 -12.51 0.51 -23.16
CA GLY A 811 -13.91 0.15 -23.40
C GLY A 811 -14.20 -0.32 -24.83
N THR A 812 -15.45 -0.72 -25.07
CA THR A 812 -15.92 -1.30 -26.35
C THR A 812 -17.17 -0.59 -26.86
N GLY A 813 -17.20 -0.26 -28.14
CA GLY A 813 -18.37 0.37 -28.78
C GLY A 813 -18.60 1.80 -28.30
N ALA A 814 -19.84 2.13 -27.93
CA ALA A 814 -20.24 3.49 -27.52
C ALA A 814 -19.61 3.98 -26.20
N ALA A 815 -18.95 3.11 -25.44
CA ALA A 815 -18.24 3.44 -24.21
C ALA A 815 -16.73 3.67 -24.42
N MET A 816 -16.26 3.87 -25.65
CA MET A 816 -14.85 4.19 -25.90
C MET A 816 -14.46 5.54 -25.28
N SER A 817 -13.56 5.50 -24.31
CA SER A 817 -12.92 6.66 -23.71
C SER A 817 -11.41 6.63 -23.99
N MET A 818 -10.81 7.78 -24.26
CA MET A 818 -9.36 7.90 -24.30
C MET A 818 -8.84 8.09 -22.88
N VAL A 819 -7.99 7.16 -22.45
CA VAL A 819 -7.36 7.18 -21.13
C VAL A 819 -5.89 7.51 -21.33
N PRO A 820 -5.36 8.57 -20.70
CA PRO A 820 -3.92 8.84 -20.73
C PRO A 820 -3.17 7.82 -19.86
N ILE A 821 -2.01 7.40 -20.35
CA ILE A 821 -0.95 6.77 -19.54
C ILE A 821 0.08 7.85 -19.21
N SER A 822 0.37 7.98 -17.94
CA SER A 822 1.25 9.00 -17.38
C SER A 822 2.69 8.52 -17.19
N LEU A 823 3.57 9.43 -16.77
CA LEU A 823 4.92 9.08 -16.35
C LEU A 823 4.94 8.34 -15.00
N SER A 824 3.94 8.53 -14.14
CA SER A 824 3.83 7.75 -12.89
C SER A 824 3.49 6.29 -13.18
N ASP A 825 2.58 6.02 -14.12
CA ASP A 825 2.22 4.67 -14.58
C ASP A 825 3.44 3.89 -15.08
N PHE A 826 4.30 4.52 -15.89
CA PHE A 826 5.51 3.89 -16.39
C PHE A 826 6.50 3.53 -15.26
N ILE A 827 6.65 4.40 -14.27
CA ILE A 827 7.49 4.17 -13.08
C ILE A 827 6.85 3.09 -12.18
N GLY A 828 5.53 3.10 -12.02
CA GLY A 828 4.76 2.09 -11.30
C GLY A 828 4.89 0.71 -11.94
N ALA A 829 4.76 0.62 -13.26
CA ALA A 829 5.00 -0.59 -14.03
C ALA A 829 6.42 -1.15 -13.83
N ALA A 830 7.44 -0.28 -13.85
CA ALA A 830 8.82 -0.66 -13.55
C ALA A 830 9.01 -1.11 -12.08
N MET A 831 8.31 -0.48 -11.13
CA MET A 831 8.30 -0.88 -9.72
C MET A 831 7.63 -2.25 -9.53
N ILE A 832 6.50 -2.52 -10.22
CA ILE A 832 5.82 -3.83 -10.23
C ILE A 832 6.74 -4.92 -10.77
N ILE A 833 7.48 -4.67 -11.86
CA ILE A 833 8.51 -5.60 -12.37
C ILE A 833 9.56 -5.86 -11.28
N GLY A 834 10.10 -4.81 -10.65
CA GLY A 834 11.11 -4.93 -9.59
C GLY A 834 10.63 -5.75 -8.39
N ILE A 835 9.43 -5.44 -7.89
CA ILE A 835 8.79 -6.17 -6.79
C ILE A 835 8.53 -7.63 -7.19
N THR A 836 8.06 -7.89 -8.41
CA THR A 836 7.81 -9.25 -8.92
C THR A 836 9.08 -10.09 -8.97
N ILE A 837 10.18 -9.53 -9.47
CA ILE A 837 11.49 -10.21 -9.51
C ILE A 837 12.01 -10.49 -8.09
N VAL A 838 11.90 -9.52 -7.18
CA VAL A 838 12.32 -9.68 -5.78
C VAL A 838 11.45 -10.74 -5.08
N LEU A 839 10.14 -10.71 -5.27
CA LEU A 839 9.21 -11.63 -4.61
C LEU A 839 9.38 -13.05 -5.15
N ALA A 840 9.32 -13.26 -6.47
CA ALA A 840 9.47 -14.58 -7.09
C ALA A 840 10.83 -15.23 -6.79
N GLY A 841 11.90 -14.44 -6.69
CA GLY A 841 13.25 -14.90 -6.34
C GLY A 841 13.47 -15.22 -4.86
N ASN A 842 12.76 -14.56 -3.93
CA ASN A 842 12.85 -14.83 -2.49
C ASN A 842 11.76 -15.79 -1.97
N LEU A 843 10.71 -16.05 -2.78
CA LEU A 843 9.58 -16.92 -2.43
C LEU A 843 9.97 -18.30 -1.87
N PRO A 844 10.99 -19.02 -2.41
CA PRO A 844 11.40 -20.30 -1.85
C PRO A 844 11.80 -20.19 -0.37
N GLY A 845 12.58 -19.17 -0.01
CA GLY A 845 13.02 -18.93 1.36
C GLY A 845 11.90 -18.47 2.30
N LEU A 846 10.85 -17.82 1.78
CA LEU A 846 9.66 -17.44 2.53
C LEU A 846 8.75 -18.66 2.78
N LEU A 847 8.39 -19.38 1.72
CA LEU A 847 7.55 -20.59 1.82
C LEU A 847 8.17 -21.65 2.71
N GLU A 848 9.48 -21.92 2.56
CA GLU A 848 10.18 -22.96 3.31
C GLU A 848 9.96 -22.81 4.81
N VAL A 849 10.03 -21.58 5.35
CA VAL A 849 10.05 -21.40 6.82
C VAL A 849 8.75 -20.84 7.40
N LEU A 850 7.88 -20.21 6.62
CA LEU A 850 6.54 -19.79 7.08
C LEU A 850 5.51 -20.94 7.05
N VAL A 851 5.55 -21.77 6.00
CA VAL A 851 4.50 -22.74 5.67
C VAL A 851 5.04 -24.16 5.58
N LEU A 852 6.02 -24.42 4.71
CA LEU A 852 6.45 -25.79 4.39
C LEU A 852 7.15 -26.47 5.60
N SER A 853 7.86 -25.70 6.44
CA SER A 853 8.43 -26.16 7.71
C SER A 853 7.42 -26.75 8.70
N LYS A 854 6.13 -26.43 8.55
CA LYS A 854 5.02 -26.91 9.39
C LYS A 854 4.22 -28.04 8.72
N LEU A 855 4.57 -28.42 7.49
CA LEU A 855 3.88 -29.43 6.71
C LEU A 855 4.84 -30.58 6.39
N ASN A 856 4.50 -31.81 6.78
CA ASN A 856 5.30 -33.00 6.52
C ASN A 856 5.21 -33.43 5.03
N LEU A 857 5.68 -32.58 4.13
CA LEU A 857 5.68 -32.78 2.68
C LEU A 857 6.94 -33.50 2.22
N ALA A 858 6.78 -34.42 1.27
CA ALA A 858 7.93 -35.01 0.57
C ALA A 858 8.70 -33.91 -0.21
N GLN A 859 10.03 -34.01 -0.23
CA GLN A 859 10.94 -32.98 -0.77
C GLN A 859 10.58 -32.52 -2.20
N GLY A 860 10.20 -33.45 -3.09
CA GLY A 860 9.75 -33.13 -4.45
C GLY A 860 8.42 -32.34 -4.50
N SER A 861 7.51 -32.56 -3.53
CA SER A 861 6.27 -31.79 -3.43
C SER A 861 6.54 -30.36 -2.96
N ALA A 862 7.40 -30.19 -1.95
CA ALA A 862 7.78 -28.86 -1.46
C ALA A 862 8.43 -28.00 -2.56
N TYR A 863 9.30 -28.60 -3.37
CA TYR A 863 9.90 -27.97 -4.55
C TYR A 863 8.87 -27.63 -5.64
N ALA A 864 7.96 -28.55 -5.97
CA ALA A 864 6.92 -28.34 -6.97
C ALA A 864 5.94 -27.22 -6.57
N THR A 865 5.44 -27.23 -5.33
CA THR A 865 4.57 -26.17 -4.78
C THR A 865 5.25 -24.80 -4.83
N THR A 866 6.54 -24.75 -4.48
CA THR A 866 7.34 -23.52 -4.54
C THR A 866 7.47 -22.99 -5.97
N THR A 867 7.86 -23.86 -6.91
CA THR A 867 8.04 -23.49 -8.33
C THR A 867 6.73 -22.99 -8.95
N LEU A 868 5.61 -23.68 -8.68
CA LEU A 868 4.28 -23.29 -9.14
C LEU A 868 3.88 -21.91 -8.60
N LEU A 869 4.10 -21.63 -7.31
CA LEU A 869 3.74 -20.31 -6.76
C LEU A 869 4.65 -19.19 -7.29
N SER A 870 5.93 -19.46 -7.57
CA SER A 870 6.81 -18.50 -8.26
C SER A 870 6.32 -18.19 -9.69
N TYR A 871 5.79 -19.18 -10.43
CA TYR A 871 5.17 -18.94 -11.73
C TYR A 871 3.84 -18.15 -11.63
N VAL A 872 3.01 -18.42 -10.63
CA VAL A 872 1.78 -17.63 -10.38
C VAL A 872 2.14 -16.17 -10.08
N ILE A 873 3.13 -15.91 -9.22
CA ILE A 873 3.57 -14.54 -8.90
C ILE A 873 4.17 -13.85 -10.12
N ALA A 874 4.98 -14.53 -10.92
CA ALA A 874 5.53 -13.97 -12.16
C ALA A 874 4.43 -13.64 -13.18
N GLY A 875 3.42 -14.52 -13.34
CA GLY A 875 2.28 -14.30 -14.23
C GLY A 875 1.39 -13.14 -13.79
N VAL A 876 1.05 -13.06 -12.50
CA VAL A 876 0.28 -11.94 -11.93
C VAL A 876 1.05 -10.63 -12.09
N GLY A 877 2.33 -10.60 -11.74
CA GLY A 877 3.17 -9.41 -11.90
C GLY A 877 3.27 -8.92 -13.35
N PHE A 878 3.45 -9.85 -14.31
CA PHE A 878 3.44 -9.53 -15.74
C PHE A 878 2.10 -8.94 -16.21
N VAL A 879 0.98 -9.54 -15.80
CA VAL A 879 -0.38 -9.03 -16.10
C VAL A 879 -0.60 -7.64 -15.48
N SER A 880 -0.19 -7.43 -14.23
CA SER A 880 -0.27 -6.11 -13.56
C SER A 880 0.56 -5.07 -14.30
N THR A 881 1.82 -5.37 -14.65
CA THR A 881 2.69 -4.47 -15.44
C THR A 881 2.05 -4.10 -16.78
N LEU A 882 1.48 -5.06 -17.52
CA LEU A 882 0.79 -4.75 -18.78
C LEU A 882 -0.46 -3.89 -18.57
N SER A 883 -1.24 -4.16 -17.51
CA SER A 883 -2.43 -3.37 -17.18
C SER A 883 -2.08 -1.93 -16.81
N THR A 884 -0.98 -1.69 -16.07
CA THR A 884 -0.48 -0.33 -15.76
C THR A 884 0.05 0.38 -17.00
N LEU A 885 0.57 -0.34 -18.01
CA LEU A 885 0.97 0.22 -19.31
C LEU A 885 -0.20 0.35 -20.31
N GLY A 886 -1.45 0.40 -19.85
CA GLY A 886 -2.62 0.64 -20.69
C GLY A 886 -3.05 -0.53 -21.57
N VAL A 887 -2.53 -1.75 -21.35
CA VAL A 887 -3.06 -2.94 -22.03
C VAL A 887 -4.39 -3.31 -21.39
N SER A 888 -5.49 -2.84 -22.00
CA SER A 888 -6.83 -2.97 -21.45
C SER A 888 -7.19 -4.42 -21.07
N TRP A 889 -7.74 -4.59 -19.87
CA TRP A 889 -8.00 -5.89 -19.25
C TRP A 889 -8.81 -6.83 -20.18
N ASP A 890 -9.76 -6.30 -20.95
CA ASP A 890 -10.58 -7.07 -21.91
C ASP A 890 -9.77 -7.79 -22.99
N LYS A 891 -8.60 -7.25 -23.37
CA LYS A 891 -7.66 -7.88 -24.31
C LYS A 891 -6.87 -9.01 -23.64
N LEU A 892 -6.57 -8.87 -22.34
CA LEU A 892 -5.88 -9.87 -21.54
C LEU A 892 -6.82 -11.01 -21.09
N GLN A 893 -8.10 -10.74 -20.86
CA GLN A 893 -9.12 -11.73 -20.48
C GLN A 893 -9.14 -12.92 -21.44
N TRP A 894 -9.12 -12.69 -22.77
CA TRP A 894 -9.10 -13.78 -23.76
C TRP A 894 -7.84 -14.66 -23.67
N LEU A 895 -6.67 -14.06 -23.45
CA LEU A 895 -5.42 -14.80 -23.27
C LEU A 895 -5.44 -15.64 -21.98
N VAL A 896 -5.88 -15.04 -20.87
CA VAL A 896 -5.99 -15.71 -19.56
C VAL A 896 -7.04 -16.81 -19.60
N ALA A 897 -8.18 -16.60 -20.26
CA ALA A 897 -9.24 -17.59 -20.43
C ALA A 897 -8.76 -18.78 -21.29
N ALA A 898 -8.13 -18.52 -22.44
CA ALA A 898 -7.60 -19.58 -23.31
C ALA A 898 -6.52 -20.42 -22.60
N LEU A 899 -5.60 -19.76 -21.86
CA LEU A 899 -4.58 -20.44 -21.06
C LEU A 899 -5.20 -21.27 -19.93
N SER A 900 -6.17 -20.71 -19.19
CA SER A 900 -6.86 -21.40 -18.09
C SER A 900 -7.66 -22.60 -18.60
N LEU A 901 -8.31 -22.49 -19.75
CA LEU A 901 -9.05 -23.57 -20.41
C LEU A 901 -8.10 -24.69 -20.86
N GLY A 902 -6.96 -24.35 -21.48
CA GLY A 902 -5.93 -25.31 -21.87
C GLY A 902 -5.32 -26.06 -20.69
N ILE A 903 -5.03 -25.36 -19.58
CA ILE A 903 -4.57 -25.97 -18.32
C ILE A 903 -5.68 -26.86 -17.72
N GLY A 904 -6.94 -26.42 -17.77
CA GLY A 904 -8.10 -27.18 -17.31
C GLY A 904 -8.24 -28.53 -18.02
N PHE A 905 -8.20 -28.53 -19.36
CA PHE A 905 -8.20 -29.76 -20.16
C PHE A 905 -6.96 -30.63 -19.88
N GLY A 906 -5.77 -30.04 -19.80
CA GLY A 906 -4.54 -30.78 -19.48
C GLY A 906 -4.54 -31.42 -18.09
N MET A 907 -5.26 -30.85 -17.13
CA MET A 907 -5.41 -31.37 -15.77
C MET A 907 -6.64 -32.28 -15.59
N GLN A 908 -7.52 -32.40 -16.58
CA GLN A 908 -8.82 -33.08 -16.48
C GLN A 908 -8.72 -34.51 -15.93
N GLU A 909 -7.80 -35.33 -16.44
CA GLU A 909 -7.60 -36.71 -15.95
C GLU A 909 -7.00 -36.77 -14.54
N ILE A 910 -6.18 -35.79 -14.15
CA ILE A 910 -5.66 -35.69 -12.78
C ILE A 910 -6.80 -35.37 -11.80
N PHE A 911 -7.67 -34.44 -12.18
CA PHE A 911 -8.83 -34.04 -11.39
C PHE A 911 -9.88 -35.15 -11.30
N ALA A 912 -10.19 -35.84 -12.40
CA ALA A 912 -11.10 -36.99 -12.41
C ALA A 912 -10.63 -38.08 -11.43
N ASN A 913 -9.34 -38.44 -11.47
CA ASN A 913 -8.78 -39.42 -10.54
C ASN A 913 -8.72 -38.94 -9.08
N PHE A 914 -8.56 -37.64 -8.85
CA PHE A 914 -8.64 -37.03 -7.51
C PHE A 914 -10.06 -37.12 -6.92
N ILE A 915 -11.08 -36.70 -7.69
CA ILE A 915 -12.49 -36.74 -7.25
C ILE A 915 -12.95 -38.19 -7.07
N SER A 916 -12.61 -39.11 -7.98
CA SER A 916 -12.88 -40.53 -7.78
C SER A 916 -12.19 -41.10 -6.53
N GLY A 917 -11.00 -40.61 -6.17
CA GLY A 917 -10.35 -40.97 -4.91
C GLY A 917 -11.12 -40.54 -3.67
N ILE A 918 -11.69 -39.34 -3.67
CA ILE A 918 -12.56 -38.85 -2.59
C ILE A 918 -13.86 -39.66 -2.52
N MET A 919 -14.47 -39.94 -3.68
CA MET A 919 -15.70 -40.75 -3.80
C MET A 919 -15.50 -42.15 -3.22
N ILE A 920 -14.41 -42.86 -3.56
CA ILE A 920 -14.06 -44.17 -2.98
C ILE A 920 -13.93 -44.09 -1.45
N LEU A 921 -13.34 -43.04 -0.90
CA LEU A 921 -13.16 -42.88 0.56
C LEU A 921 -14.47 -42.55 1.30
N PHE A 922 -15.41 -41.85 0.64
CA PHE A 922 -16.68 -41.42 1.21
C PHE A 922 -17.76 -42.49 1.10
N GLU A 923 -18.01 -43.00 -0.10
CA GLU A 923 -19.05 -44.01 -0.41
C GLU A 923 -18.60 -45.44 -0.04
N ARG A 924 -17.28 -45.69 -0.01
CA ARG A 924 -16.65 -46.97 0.37
C ARG A 924 -17.16 -48.21 -0.39
N PRO A 925 -17.25 -48.18 -1.75
CA PRO A 925 -17.54 -49.38 -2.56
C PRO A 925 -16.42 -50.43 -2.48
N VAL A 926 -15.22 -50.00 -2.08
CA VAL A 926 -14.05 -50.83 -1.80
C VAL A 926 -13.34 -50.31 -0.56
N ARG A 927 -12.85 -51.22 0.27
CA ARG A 927 -12.10 -50.96 1.51
C ARG A 927 -10.69 -51.54 1.41
N ILE A 928 -9.76 -51.02 2.21
CA ILE A 928 -8.43 -51.64 2.34
C ILE A 928 -8.63 -52.99 3.05
N GLY A 929 -8.16 -54.08 2.44
CA GLY A 929 -8.41 -55.45 2.84
C GLY A 929 -9.51 -56.16 2.03
N ASP A 930 -10.31 -55.47 1.21
CA ASP A 930 -11.30 -56.13 0.35
C ASP A 930 -10.62 -56.92 -0.76
N THR A 931 -11.15 -58.10 -1.08
CA THR A 931 -10.75 -58.85 -2.29
C THR A 931 -11.71 -58.53 -3.42
N ILE A 932 -11.18 -58.06 -4.53
CA ILE A 932 -11.95 -57.50 -5.66
C ILE A 932 -11.48 -58.07 -7.00
N THR A 933 -12.34 -57.95 -8.00
CA THR A 933 -12.02 -58.10 -9.42
C THR A 933 -12.44 -56.84 -10.17
N ILE A 934 -11.53 -56.25 -10.95
CA ILE A 934 -11.77 -55.06 -11.77
C ILE A 934 -11.25 -55.30 -13.19
N GLY A 935 -12.16 -55.39 -14.15
CA GLY A 935 -11.85 -55.98 -15.46
C GLY A 935 -11.27 -57.40 -15.30
N ASN A 936 -10.07 -57.63 -15.85
CA ASN A 936 -9.38 -58.91 -15.77
C ASN A 936 -8.44 -59.03 -14.55
N LEU A 937 -8.33 -58.00 -13.71
CA LEU A 937 -7.41 -57.96 -12.57
C LEU A 937 -8.14 -58.39 -11.31
N SER A 938 -7.60 -59.35 -10.56
CA SER A 938 -8.12 -59.75 -9.24
C SER A 938 -7.05 -59.62 -8.15
N GLY A 939 -7.46 -59.39 -6.92
CA GLY A 939 -6.54 -59.31 -5.78
C GLY A 939 -7.13 -58.54 -4.60
N THR A 940 -6.32 -58.32 -3.57
CA THR A 940 -6.73 -57.63 -2.34
C THR A 940 -6.27 -56.17 -2.35
N VAL A 941 -7.13 -55.22 -1.99
CA VAL A 941 -6.77 -53.80 -1.96
C VAL A 941 -5.84 -53.49 -0.79
N SER A 942 -4.60 -53.14 -1.09
CA SER A 942 -3.55 -52.91 -0.09
C SER A 942 -3.36 -51.44 0.29
N LYS A 943 -3.62 -50.49 -0.63
CA LYS A 943 -3.58 -49.05 -0.31
C LYS A 943 -4.37 -48.17 -1.30
N ILE A 944 -5.36 -47.45 -0.79
CA ILE A 944 -6.01 -46.35 -1.52
C ILE A 944 -5.12 -45.09 -1.41
N ARG A 945 -4.82 -44.42 -2.53
CA ARG A 945 -4.14 -43.12 -2.58
C ARG A 945 -4.96 -42.13 -3.40
N ILE A 946 -4.59 -40.85 -3.36
CA ILE A 946 -5.44 -39.75 -3.87
C ILE A 946 -5.75 -39.79 -5.38
N ARG A 947 -4.90 -40.41 -6.22
CA ARG A 947 -5.17 -40.60 -7.67
C ARG A 947 -5.30 -42.06 -8.12
N ALA A 948 -4.85 -43.02 -7.30
CA ALA A 948 -4.75 -44.42 -7.69
C ALA A 948 -4.80 -45.32 -6.45
N THR A 949 -5.33 -46.51 -6.63
CA THR A 949 -5.45 -47.54 -5.59
C THR A 949 -4.57 -48.72 -5.98
N THR A 950 -3.79 -49.20 -5.01
CA THR A 950 -2.92 -50.38 -5.16
C THR A 950 -3.71 -51.63 -4.79
N ILE A 951 -3.78 -52.57 -5.72
CA ILE A 951 -4.29 -53.93 -5.54
C ILE A 951 -3.08 -54.86 -5.51
N THR A 952 -2.99 -55.75 -4.53
CA THR A 952 -1.98 -56.80 -4.48
C THR A 952 -2.61 -58.10 -4.97
N ASP A 953 -2.13 -58.57 -6.13
CA ASP A 953 -2.55 -59.83 -6.77
C ASP A 953 -2.12 -61.06 -5.93
N PHE A 954 -2.69 -62.23 -6.20
CA PHE A 954 -2.36 -63.50 -5.53
C PHE A 954 -0.87 -63.89 -5.69
N ASP A 955 -0.25 -63.48 -6.81
CA ASP A 955 1.20 -63.56 -7.05
C ASP A 955 2.04 -62.56 -6.22
N ARG A 956 1.43 -61.80 -5.30
CA ARG A 956 2.01 -60.67 -4.55
C ARG A 956 2.55 -59.53 -5.42
N LYS A 957 1.96 -59.31 -6.60
CA LYS A 957 2.27 -58.18 -7.48
C LYS A 957 1.43 -56.96 -7.07
N ASP A 958 2.07 -55.83 -6.80
CA ASP A 958 1.40 -54.55 -6.55
C ASP A 958 1.01 -53.87 -7.86
N ILE A 959 -0.29 -53.84 -8.16
CA ILE A 959 -0.89 -53.26 -9.36
C ILE A 959 -1.51 -51.91 -9.02
N ILE A 960 -1.06 -50.84 -9.67
CA ILE A 960 -1.52 -49.46 -9.41
C ILE A 960 -2.62 -49.11 -10.42
N VAL A 961 -3.88 -49.13 -9.98
CA VAL A 961 -5.04 -48.85 -10.82
C VAL A 961 -5.51 -47.39 -10.60
N PRO A 962 -5.75 -46.58 -11.65
CA PRO A 962 -6.27 -45.23 -11.51
C PRO A 962 -7.64 -45.21 -10.81
N ASN A 963 -7.87 -44.26 -9.90
CA ASN A 963 -9.12 -44.21 -9.10
C ASN A 963 -10.37 -44.05 -9.98
N LYS A 964 -10.26 -43.34 -11.13
CA LYS A 964 -11.34 -43.17 -12.11
C LYS A 964 -11.92 -44.52 -12.54
N THR A 965 -11.06 -45.53 -12.74
CA THR A 965 -11.44 -46.86 -13.23
C THR A 965 -12.39 -47.60 -12.27
N PHE A 966 -12.30 -47.36 -10.96
CA PHE A 966 -13.20 -47.97 -9.95
C PHE A 966 -14.60 -47.36 -9.93
N ILE A 967 -14.76 -46.14 -10.46
CA ILE A 967 -16.04 -45.42 -10.51
C ILE A 967 -16.70 -45.57 -11.89
N THR A 968 -15.91 -45.60 -12.97
CA THR A 968 -16.44 -45.69 -14.35
C THR A 968 -16.43 -47.10 -14.94
N GLY A 969 -15.85 -48.09 -14.26
CA GLY A 969 -15.69 -49.46 -14.73
C GLY A 969 -16.47 -50.48 -13.90
N GLN A 970 -16.71 -51.66 -14.46
CA GLN A 970 -17.33 -52.75 -13.71
C GLN A 970 -16.35 -53.32 -12.67
N LEU A 971 -16.83 -53.37 -11.43
CA LEU A 971 -16.13 -53.85 -10.24
C LEU A 971 -16.96 -54.97 -9.60
N ILE A 972 -16.30 -56.06 -9.21
CA ILE A 972 -16.86 -57.12 -8.37
C ILE A 972 -16.11 -57.07 -7.04
N ASN A 973 -16.81 -56.87 -5.93
CA ASN A 973 -16.23 -56.95 -4.58
C ASN A 973 -16.71 -58.23 -3.91
N TRP A 974 -15.78 -59.13 -3.57
CA TRP A 974 -16.06 -60.47 -3.05
C TRP A 974 -16.21 -60.49 -1.51
N SER A 975 -15.99 -59.38 -0.82
CA SER A 975 -15.99 -59.27 0.65
C SER A 975 -16.79 -58.10 1.23
N LEU A 976 -17.54 -57.37 0.39
CA LEU A 976 -18.19 -56.10 0.77
C LEU A 976 -19.19 -56.21 1.94
N THR A 977 -19.96 -57.30 1.95
CA THR A 977 -21.03 -57.57 2.93
C THR A 977 -20.64 -58.69 3.90
N ASP A 978 -20.05 -59.76 3.37
CA ASP A 978 -19.54 -60.93 4.10
C ASP A 978 -18.51 -61.64 3.20
N THR A 979 -17.66 -62.51 3.76
CA THR A 979 -16.69 -63.35 3.02
C THR A 979 -17.27 -64.69 2.58
N ILE A 980 -18.49 -65.03 3.03
CA ILE A 980 -19.19 -66.27 2.67
C ILE A 980 -19.36 -66.37 1.15
N THR A 981 -18.86 -67.46 0.57
CA THR A 981 -18.80 -67.62 -0.89
C THR A 981 -19.30 -69.00 -1.31
N ARG A 982 -20.07 -69.06 -2.41
CA ARG A 982 -20.62 -70.33 -2.92
C ARG A 982 -19.60 -71.05 -3.81
N VAL A 983 -19.28 -72.28 -3.43
CA VAL A 983 -18.53 -73.24 -4.22
C VAL A 983 -19.54 -74.17 -4.92
N THR A 984 -19.29 -74.45 -6.19
CA THR A 984 -20.09 -75.37 -7.00
C THR A 984 -19.17 -76.44 -7.58
N LEU A 985 -19.42 -77.70 -7.24
CA LEU A 985 -18.74 -78.86 -7.80
C LEU A 985 -19.71 -79.61 -8.72
N LYS A 986 -19.31 -79.84 -9.97
CA LYS A 986 -20.04 -80.67 -10.94
C LYS A 986 -19.36 -82.02 -11.07
N LEU A 987 -20.14 -83.09 -11.15
CA LEU A 987 -19.64 -84.47 -11.24
C LEU A 987 -20.59 -85.32 -12.09
N GLY A 988 -20.03 -86.05 -13.06
CA GLY A 988 -20.75 -87.04 -13.87
C GLY A 988 -20.46 -88.47 -13.38
N VAL A 989 -21.50 -89.28 -13.21
CA VAL A 989 -21.38 -90.73 -12.90
C VAL A 989 -21.97 -91.58 -14.03
N ASP A 990 -21.63 -92.87 -14.09
CA ASP A 990 -22.14 -93.78 -15.12
C ASP A 990 -23.67 -93.93 -15.04
N TYR A 991 -24.32 -94.14 -16.19
CA TYR A 991 -25.79 -94.26 -16.32
C TYR A 991 -26.45 -95.37 -15.49
N GLY A 992 -25.69 -96.35 -15.00
CA GLY A 992 -26.16 -97.41 -14.10
C GLY A 992 -26.02 -97.11 -12.60
N SER A 993 -25.57 -95.90 -12.22
CA SER A 993 -25.29 -95.55 -10.82
C SER A 993 -26.55 -95.27 -10.02
N ASP A 994 -26.57 -95.68 -8.74
CA ASP A 994 -27.63 -95.33 -7.79
C ASP A 994 -27.58 -93.82 -7.47
N LEU A 995 -28.58 -93.09 -7.98
CA LEU A 995 -28.72 -91.65 -7.85
C LEU A 995 -28.87 -91.17 -6.40
N ASP A 996 -29.55 -91.93 -5.53
CA ASP A 996 -29.78 -91.55 -4.14
C ASP A 996 -28.57 -91.90 -3.26
N LEU A 997 -27.84 -92.97 -3.57
CA LEU A 997 -26.54 -93.27 -2.97
C LEU A 997 -25.50 -92.21 -3.36
N VAL A 998 -25.41 -91.84 -4.63
CA VAL A 998 -24.55 -90.75 -5.14
C VAL A 998 -24.88 -89.43 -4.43
N ARG A 999 -26.15 -89.06 -4.38
CA ARG A 999 -26.63 -87.87 -3.65
C ARG A 999 -26.25 -87.90 -2.17
N THR A 1000 -26.42 -89.04 -1.51
CA THR A 1000 -26.09 -89.23 -0.09
C THR A 1000 -24.59 -89.08 0.18
N LEU A 1001 -23.75 -89.68 -0.67
CA LEU A 1001 -22.29 -89.58 -0.55
C LEU A 1001 -21.78 -88.16 -0.83
N LEU A 1002 -22.36 -87.45 -1.81
CA LEU A 1002 -22.03 -86.05 -2.11
C LEU A 1002 -22.45 -85.10 -0.97
N LEU A 1003 -23.65 -85.27 -0.40
CA LEU A 1003 -24.09 -84.51 0.78
C LEU A 1003 -23.22 -84.81 2.00
N LYS A 1004 -22.81 -86.07 2.19
CA LYS A 1004 -21.88 -86.45 3.27
C LYS A 1004 -20.51 -85.81 3.09
N ALA A 1005 -19.93 -85.86 1.88
CA ALA A 1005 -18.65 -85.23 1.59
C ALA A 1005 -18.62 -83.73 1.94
N ALA A 1006 -19.73 -83.03 1.72
CA ALA A 1006 -19.88 -81.63 2.11
C ALA A 1006 -20.11 -81.45 3.62
N ARG A 1007 -21.01 -82.21 4.25
CA ARG A 1007 -21.35 -82.08 5.68
C ARG A 1007 -20.22 -82.50 6.63
N ASP A 1008 -19.37 -83.45 6.22
CA ASP A 1008 -18.23 -83.93 6.99
C ASP A 1008 -16.98 -83.04 6.83
N ASN A 1009 -16.96 -82.10 5.87
CA ASN A 1009 -15.84 -81.19 5.66
C ASN A 1009 -15.87 -79.99 6.64
N PRO A 1010 -14.77 -79.70 7.38
CA PRO A 1010 -14.78 -78.68 8.44
C PRO A 1010 -14.79 -77.23 7.96
N ARG A 1011 -14.54 -76.96 6.67
CA ARG A 1011 -14.56 -75.61 6.06
C ARG A 1011 -15.90 -75.28 5.38
N VAL A 1012 -16.74 -76.29 5.13
CA VAL A 1012 -18.08 -76.12 4.59
C VAL A 1012 -19.01 -75.62 5.70
N LEU A 1013 -19.77 -74.58 5.38
CA LEU A 1013 -20.76 -74.01 6.29
C LEU A 1013 -21.99 -74.92 6.39
N LYS A 1014 -22.51 -75.07 7.61
CA LYS A 1014 -23.76 -75.79 7.89
C LYS A 1014 -25.00 -74.96 7.52
N GLU A 1015 -24.86 -73.63 7.56
CA GLU A 1015 -25.86 -72.67 7.11
C GLU A 1015 -25.16 -71.64 6.19
N PRO A 1016 -25.63 -71.43 4.95
CA PRO A 1016 -26.69 -72.17 4.26
C PRO A 1016 -26.24 -73.59 3.90
N GLU A 1017 -27.11 -74.59 4.16
CA GLU A 1017 -26.80 -76.01 4.02
C GLU A 1017 -26.30 -76.38 2.60
N PRO A 1018 -25.32 -77.30 2.44
CA PRO A 1018 -24.96 -77.85 1.15
C PRO A 1018 -26.11 -78.60 0.48
N LEU A 1019 -26.29 -78.36 -0.83
CA LEU A 1019 -27.38 -78.90 -1.64
C LEU A 1019 -26.79 -79.69 -2.83
N VAL A 1020 -27.26 -80.91 -3.03
CA VAL A 1020 -26.94 -81.73 -4.22
C VAL A 1020 -28.16 -81.79 -5.12
N TYR A 1021 -27.99 -81.34 -6.35
CA TYR A 1021 -28.95 -81.48 -7.43
C TYR A 1021 -28.48 -82.56 -8.40
N PHE A 1022 -29.40 -83.37 -8.91
CA PHE A 1022 -29.24 -83.99 -10.23
C PHE A 1022 -29.78 -82.97 -11.24
N LEU A 1023 -28.97 -82.58 -12.23
CA LEU A 1023 -29.31 -81.49 -13.15
C LEU A 1023 -29.74 -81.98 -14.55
N ASN A 1024 -29.06 -82.99 -15.10
CA ASN A 1024 -29.29 -83.44 -16.46
C ASN A 1024 -28.78 -84.87 -16.73
N PHE A 1025 -29.33 -85.47 -17.78
CA PHE A 1025 -28.76 -86.64 -18.46
C PHE A 1025 -27.82 -86.14 -19.58
N GLY A 1026 -26.51 -86.28 -19.40
CA GLY A 1026 -25.46 -85.83 -20.35
C GLY A 1026 -25.07 -86.89 -21.38
N GLU A 1027 -24.19 -86.57 -22.33
CA GLU A 1027 -23.81 -87.48 -23.46
C GLU A 1027 -23.28 -88.86 -23.03
N SER A 1028 -22.76 -88.99 -21.80
CA SER A 1028 -22.29 -90.26 -21.22
C SER A 1028 -22.47 -90.33 -19.69
N THR A 1029 -23.07 -89.30 -19.10
CA THR A 1029 -22.98 -88.97 -17.66
C THR A 1029 -24.35 -88.70 -17.06
N LEU A 1030 -24.54 -89.08 -15.80
CA LEU A 1030 -25.59 -88.54 -14.95
C LEU A 1030 -25.00 -87.33 -14.21
N ASP A 1031 -25.42 -86.12 -14.57
CA ASP A 1031 -24.78 -84.88 -14.13
C ASP A 1031 -25.34 -84.39 -12.79
N HIS A 1032 -24.53 -84.50 -11.74
CA HIS A 1032 -24.80 -83.95 -10.42
C HIS A 1032 -24.06 -82.63 -10.18
N GLU A 1033 -24.70 -81.72 -9.44
CA GLU A 1033 -24.11 -80.47 -8.96
C GLU A 1033 -24.27 -80.34 -7.45
N LEU A 1034 -23.14 -80.41 -6.73
CA LEU A 1034 -23.02 -80.09 -5.31
C LEU A 1034 -22.74 -78.59 -5.15
N ARG A 1035 -23.68 -77.87 -4.54
CA ARG A 1035 -23.54 -76.47 -4.12
C ARG A 1035 -23.28 -76.43 -2.62
N MET A 1036 -22.29 -75.66 -2.21
CA MET A 1036 -21.91 -75.51 -0.80
C MET A 1036 -21.36 -74.10 -0.56
N HIS A 1037 -21.38 -73.64 0.68
CA HIS A 1037 -20.81 -72.35 1.07
C HIS A 1037 -19.58 -72.58 1.94
N VAL A 1038 -18.55 -71.76 1.76
CA VAL A 1038 -17.33 -71.75 2.58
C VAL A 1038 -17.15 -70.37 3.20
N ARG A 1039 -16.47 -70.31 4.35
CA ARG A 1039 -16.39 -69.10 5.17
C ARG A 1039 -15.57 -67.98 4.54
N ASP A 1040 -14.49 -68.34 3.85
CA ASP A 1040 -13.52 -67.41 3.28
C ASP A 1040 -13.26 -67.72 1.79
N LEU A 1041 -12.89 -66.71 1.00
CA LEU A 1041 -12.53 -66.88 -0.40
C LEU A 1041 -11.32 -67.82 -0.58
N GLY A 1042 -10.41 -67.86 0.40
CA GLY A 1042 -9.26 -68.75 0.43
C GLY A 1042 -9.60 -70.23 0.66
N ASP A 1043 -10.72 -70.56 1.31
CA ASP A 1043 -11.14 -71.95 1.56
C ASP A 1043 -11.69 -72.64 0.31
N ARG A 1044 -12.04 -71.88 -0.75
CA ARG A 1044 -12.68 -72.40 -1.97
C ARG A 1044 -11.92 -73.56 -2.62
N ASN A 1045 -10.60 -73.41 -2.79
CA ASN A 1045 -9.76 -74.41 -3.45
C ASN A 1045 -9.40 -75.59 -2.51
N PRO A 1046 -9.00 -75.37 -1.24
CA PRO A 1046 -8.88 -76.44 -0.25
C PRO A 1046 -10.12 -77.32 -0.13
N VAL A 1047 -11.33 -76.74 -0.07
CA VAL A 1047 -12.59 -77.51 0.00
C VAL A 1047 -12.80 -78.37 -1.24
N LEU A 1048 -12.53 -77.83 -2.43
CA LEU A 1048 -12.63 -78.61 -3.67
C LEU A 1048 -11.63 -79.77 -3.69
N ASP A 1049 -10.40 -79.60 -3.24
CA ASP A 1049 -9.40 -80.67 -3.16
C ASP A 1049 -9.79 -81.74 -2.13
N GLU A 1050 -10.12 -81.33 -0.91
CA GLU A 1050 -10.53 -82.19 0.20
C GLU A 1050 -11.77 -83.03 -0.16
N ILE A 1051 -12.79 -82.41 -0.78
CA ILE A 1051 -14.04 -83.08 -1.18
C ILE A 1051 -13.84 -83.98 -2.41
N ASN A 1052 -13.10 -83.56 -3.44
CA ASN A 1052 -12.83 -84.44 -4.59
C ASN A 1052 -12.05 -85.69 -4.19
N ARG A 1053 -11.11 -85.58 -3.24
CA ARG A 1053 -10.40 -86.74 -2.67
C ARG A 1053 -11.34 -87.67 -1.90
N PHE A 1054 -12.26 -87.12 -1.10
CA PHE A 1054 -13.28 -87.90 -0.39
C PHE A 1054 -14.20 -88.65 -1.36
N ILE A 1055 -14.74 -87.94 -2.36
CA ILE A 1055 -15.62 -88.49 -3.40
C ILE A 1055 -14.94 -89.64 -4.12
N ASN A 1056 -13.74 -89.41 -4.69
CA ASN A 1056 -12.99 -90.44 -5.42
C ASN A 1056 -12.72 -91.69 -4.57
N LYS A 1057 -12.40 -91.52 -3.29
CA LYS A 1057 -12.19 -92.63 -2.34
C LYS A 1057 -13.49 -93.42 -2.08
N GLU A 1058 -14.58 -92.72 -1.75
CA GLU A 1058 -15.82 -93.37 -1.35
C GLU A 1058 -16.61 -93.94 -2.53
N PHE A 1059 -16.58 -93.30 -3.70
CA PHE A 1059 -17.19 -93.83 -4.92
C PHE A 1059 -16.51 -95.13 -5.33
N LYS A 1060 -15.17 -95.17 -5.33
CA LYS A 1060 -14.40 -96.42 -5.54
C LYS A 1060 -14.66 -97.48 -4.46
N ARG A 1061 -15.05 -97.09 -3.24
CA ARG A 1061 -15.42 -98.03 -2.16
C ARG A 1061 -16.84 -98.62 -2.31
N GLN A 1062 -17.71 -97.94 -3.07
CA GLN A 1062 -19.10 -98.32 -3.31
C GLN A 1062 -19.36 -98.78 -4.75
N ASN A 1063 -18.30 -99.04 -5.54
CA ASN A 1063 -18.34 -99.40 -6.96
C ASN A 1063 -19.12 -98.38 -7.84
N ILE A 1064 -19.13 -97.11 -7.46
CA ILE A 1064 -19.67 -96.02 -8.28
C ILE A 1064 -18.55 -95.53 -9.20
N ASN A 1065 -18.73 -95.66 -10.51
CA ASN A 1065 -17.80 -95.13 -11.49
C ASN A 1065 -18.07 -93.64 -11.75
N ILE A 1066 -16.99 -92.85 -11.71
CA ILE A 1066 -16.97 -91.51 -12.32
C ILE A 1066 -16.84 -91.73 -13.82
N SER A 1067 -17.83 -91.29 -14.59
CA SER A 1067 -17.96 -91.67 -16.00
C SER A 1067 -16.90 -90.99 -16.88
N PHE A 1068 -16.33 -91.77 -17.79
CA PHE A 1068 -15.55 -91.30 -18.92
C PHE A 1068 -16.44 -91.22 -20.17
N ARG A 1069 -16.02 -90.51 -21.22
CA ARG A 1069 -16.82 -90.42 -22.46
C ARG A 1069 -17.03 -91.82 -23.04
N GLN A 1070 -18.27 -92.31 -22.99
CA GLN A 1070 -18.64 -93.60 -23.53
C GLN A 1070 -18.89 -93.45 -25.04
N MET A 1071 -18.44 -94.41 -25.84
CA MET A 1071 -18.68 -94.45 -27.28
C MET A 1071 -18.99 -95.88 -27.71
N GLU A 1072 -20.15 -96.10 -28.32
CA GLU A 1072 -20.49 -97.40 -28.90
C GLU A 1072 -19.86 -97.53 -30.29
N ILE A 1073 -18.84 -98.38 -30.42
CA ILE A 1073 -18.10 -98.55 -31.68
C ILE A 1073 -18.70 -99.69 -32.49
N TYR A 1074 -19.36 -99.33 -33.59
CA TYR A 1074 -19.90 -100.26 -34.59
C TYR A 1074 -18.93 -100.39 -35.77
N LEU A 1075 -18.17 -101.48 -35.82
CA LEU A 1075 -17.27 -101.79 -36.94
C LEU A 1075 -18.04 -102.45 -38.08
N LYS A 1076 -18.07 -101.79 -39.26
CA LYS A 1076 -18.47 -102.43 -40.53
C LYS A 1076 -17.24 -102.98 -41.25
N ASN A 1077 -17.30 -104.26 -41.65
CA ASN A 1077 -16.37 -104.82 -42.64
C ASN A 1077 -16.84 -104.45 -44.06
N THR A 1078 -15.95 -104.47 -45.05
CA THR A 1078 -16.23 -104.21 -46.49
C THR A 1078 -17.30 -105.11 -47.11
N THR A 1079 -17.68 -106.21 -46.43
CA THR A 1079 -18.78 -107.11 -46.78
C THR A 1079 -20.11 -106.79 -46.08
N GLY A 1080 -20.23 -105.65 -45.41
CA GLY A 1080 -21.49 -105.09 -44.90
C GLY A 1080 -21.97 -105.59 -43.54
N LYS A 1081 -21.30 -106.60 -42.94
CA LYS A 1081 -21.60 -107.01 -41.55
C LYS A 1081 -21.09 -106.00 -40.53
N GLU A 1082 -21.97 -105.65 -39.58
CA GLU A 1082 -21.66 -104.86 -38.38
C GLU A 1082 -21.22 -105.76 -37.22
N TYR A 1083 -20.25 -105.28 -36.45
CA TYR A 1083 -19.83 -105.85 -35.17
C TYR A 1083 -19.75 -104.71 -34.14
N LYS A 1084 -20.55 -104.79 -33.07
CA LYS A 1084 -20.43 -103.87 -31.93
C LYS A 1084 -19.27 -104.34 -31.04
N LEU A 1085 -18.27 -103.48 -30.85
CA LEU A 1085 -17.22 -103.73 -29.86
C LEU A 1085 -17.78 -103.49 -28.46
N VAL A 1086 -17.50 -104.44 -27.56
CA VAL A 1086 -17.76 -104.33 -26.12
C VAL A 1086 -16.39 -104.34 -25.41
N PRO A 1087 -16.11 -103.43 -24.46
CA PRO A 1087 -14.86 -103.45 -23.70
C PRO A 1087 -14.70 -104.74 -22.89
N ALA A 1088 -13.45 -105.17 -22.68
CA ALA A 1088 -13.12 -106.26 -21.77
C ALA A 1088 -12.90 -105.72 -20.34
N GLU A 1089 -13.43 -106.41 -19.33
CA GLU A 1089 -13.23 -106.04 -17.92
C GLU A 1089 -11.81 -106.40 -17.45
N PRO A 1090 -11.09 -105.49 -16.75
CA PRO A 1090 -9.69 -105.70 -16.40
C PRO A 1090 -9.50 -106.38 -15.03
N GLY A 1091 -9.30 -107.70 -14.99
CA GLY A 1091 -8.82 -108.35 -13.77
C GLY A 1091 -8.64 -109.87 -13.78
N GLU A 1092 -7.49 -110.38 -14.24
CA GLU A 1092 -6.70 -111.41 -13.49
C GLU A 1092 -5.25 -111.64 -14.02
N SER A 1093 -4.28 -111.29 -13.17
CA SER A 1093 -2.95 -111.89 -12.91
C SER A 1093 -2.01 -112.50 -14.00
N THR A 1094 -0.81 -111.90 -14.06
CA THR A 1094 0.55 -112.52 -14.01
C THR A 1094 1.21 -113.25 -15.21
N GLY A 1095 2.51 -112.94 -15.43
CA GLY A 1095 3.45 -113.68 -16.28
C GLY A 1095 4.86 -113.03 -16.29
N THR A 1096 5.87 -113.66 -15.67
CA THR A 1096 7.22 -113.13 -15.39
C THR A 1096 8.23 -113.20 -16.55
N LEU A 1097 9.27 -112.35 -16.55
CA LEU A 1097 10.70 -112.75 -16.67
C LEU A 1097 11.71 -111.63 -16.31
N GLN A 1098 13.01 -111.93 -16.27
CA GLN A 1098 14.08 -111.17 -15.58
C GLN A 1098 15.24 -110.64 -16.49
N PRO A 1099 16.18 -109.78 -16.00
CA PRO A 1099 17.00 -108.88 -16.83
C PRO A 1099 18.53 -109.14 -16.89
N ALA A 1100 19.20 -108.58 -17.93
CA ALA A 1100 20.65 -108.29 -18.09
C ALA A 1100 20.88 -107.62 -19.47
N ALA A 1101 21.89 -106.80 -19.82
CA ALA A 1101 22.98 -106.09 -19.09
C ALA A 1101 23.43 -104.82 -19.89
N THR A 1102 24.38 -104.02 -19.35
CA THR A 1102 24.98 -102.78 -19.92
C THR A 1102 26.21 -103.08 -20.82
N PRO A 1103 26.80 -102.14 -21.64
CA PRO A 1103 27.65 -101.03 -21.12
C PRO A 1103 27.83 -99.70 -21.94
N ALA A 1104 27.97 -98.59 -21.21
CA ALA A 1104 28.98 -97.49 -21.28
C ALA A 1104 29.31 -96.60 -22.54
N GLN A 1105 29.69 -95.33 -22.23
CA GLN A 1105 30.48 -94.32 -23.00
C GLN A 1105 29.80 -93.65 -24.25
N ALA A 1106 30.12 -92.42 -24.71
CA ALA A 1106 31.18 -91.42 -24.39
C ALA A 1106 30.69 -89.92 -24.47
N GLU A 1107 31.62 -88.95 -24.64
CA GLU A 1107 31.48 -87.47 -24.50
C GLU A 1107 31.04 -86.65 -25.76
N PRO A 1108 30.74 -85.32 -25.65
CA PRO A 1108 30.08 -84.49 -26.70
C PRO A 1108 31.03 -83.70 -27.64
N PRO A 1109 30.53 -83.03 -28.72
CA PRO A 1109 30.55 -81.54 -28.74
C PRO A 1109 29.59 -80.76 -29.69
N SER A 1110 29.48 -79.43 -29.47
CA SER A 1110 29.38 -78.30 -30.46
C SER A 1110 28.11 -77.99 -31.30
N THR A 1111 27.92 -76.67 -31.57
CA THR A 1111 26.89 -75.99 -32.41
C THR A 1111 27.46 -75.44 -33.74
N PRO A 1112 26.67 -75.18 -34.83
CA PRO A 1112 26.37 -73.77 -35.22
C PRO A 1112 25.08 -73.49 -36.11
N ARG A 1113 24.96 -72.23 -36.59
CA ARG A 1113 23.91 -71.46 -37.36
C ARG A 1113 23.70 -71.84 -38.86
N VAL A 1114 22.77 -71.29 -39.70
CA VAL A 1114 21.76 -70.18 -39.58
C VAL A 1114 20.28 -70.66 -39.82
N VAL A 1115 19.36 -70.27 -40.75
CA VAL A 1115 19.28 -69.41 -41.98
C VAL A 1115 17.85 -68.76 -42.15
N ASP A 1116 17.53 -68.13 -43.30
CA ASP A 1116 16.49 -67.10 -43.58
C ASP A 1116 15.07 -67.51 -44.09
N ALA A 1117 14.08 -66.61 -43.82
CA ALA A 1117 13.03 -66.02 -44.72
C ALA A 1117 11.95 -66.90 -45.44
N PRO A 1118 10.75 -66.37 -45.87
CA PRO A 1118 10.40 -64.96 -46.22
C PRO A 1118 9.02 -64.37 -45.75
N GLN A 1119 8.72 -63.14 -46.21
CA GLN A 1119 7.45 -62.34 -46.11
C GLN A 1119 6.43 -62.73 -47.24
N PRO A 1120 5.27 -62.03 -47.54
CA PRO A 1120 4.64 -60.77 -47.05
C PRO A 1120 3.08 -60.94 -46.85
N PRO A 1121 2.14 -59.96 -47.07
CA PRO A 1121 2.16 -58.47 -47.10
C PRO A 1121 1.12 -57.78 -46.14
N PRO A 1122 1.02 -56.43 -46.09
CA PRO A 1122 0.20 -55.68 -45.11
C PRO A 1122 -0.91 -54.77 -45.70
N SER A 1123 -1.82 -54.24 -44.86
CA SER A 1123 -2.62 -53.02 -45.17
C SER A 1123 -3.14 -52.23 -43.95
N LYS A 1124 -2.67 -50.98 -43.83
CA LYS A 1124 -3.40 -49.71 -43.54
C LYS A 1124 -4.42 -49.59 -42.38
N LEU A 1125 -4.25 -48.49 -41.62
CA LEU A 1125 -5.18 -47.36 -41.35
C LEU A 1125 -6.71 -47.64 -41.29
N ASP A 1126 -7.47 -46.98 -40.40
CA ASP A 1126 -7.17 -45.78 -39.59
C ASP A 1126 -7.12 -46.05 -38.06
#